data_AF-A0A2K5SDY5-F1
#
_entry.id   AF-A0A2K5SDY5-F1
#
_cell.length_a   1.000
_cell.length_b   1.000
_cell.length_c   1.000
_cell.angle_alpha   90.00
_cell.angle_beta   90.00
_cell.angle_gamma   90.00
#
_symmetry.space_group_name_H-M   'P 1'
#
loop_
_entity.id
_entity.type
_entity.pdbx_description
1 polymer ?
#
loop_
_entity_poly.entity_id
_entity_poly.type
_entity_poly.pdbx_seq_one_letter_code
_entity_poly.pdbx_strand_id
1 'polypeptide(L)'
;MAADESSQDTLRLQFQAMQEMQRKRLQKQMERKREKELNPESRADGQEEPLEVPGGLSLLHAGEPHSKNSFEKRVLEDEIEHLRNELRETVDENGRLSKLLKERDFEIKHLRKKIEEDRLAFTGTAGIAGDVVATKIVELSKKNRVLMAESEGAKTRVKQLTSRIQELERELQSALTRLPAKGAADAGAGPPRTRTGDGALRETPEVKALQDRLAATALKMSDLRNQIQSVKQELRVAQKVLASEVGEGIDVQQLLSLPGTWRGRAQQILVLQSKVRELEKQLGQARSQPAGTGSDELSVCPDPRKLSAQEKHLLRIRSLEREKQEGLEKLASERDALQRELEELRKKCEGVRSRNKVLASEVKTLRSQMGTLVEKGRHDDELIDALVDQLKQLQETLGSLSLKEEKTRLSQHHVDQRLNSEAQRSSSLVAQLQAMVAEREARVQQLEMEVGRLSVQYLRNNGASEGPGVPEVSPACTQFLEDPDLAKPPTSAGDRAGRLGSSRSVTSLGHTLVESALTRPSLPSPHRTSPRFLDSPEQKGWQARVAELKALWQAAEVERDRLAEFVTVLQKRVEESGGKLLESERKLQEERHRTVLLEQRLEKTRLEPGRASASQRAAPRTKTGLPTSNARHNPAGSEKDPSSAQLSDMPTESQMEELTTRLAVQGEENEMLKAALASALQGKEEDFRMYREILGQVKSVFLQALRQQKTDKQ
;
A
#
# COMPACT_ATOMS: atom_id res chain seq x y z
N MET A 1 -5.19 36.83 12.92
CA MET A 1 -6.38 37.29 12.18
C MET A 1 -6.91 36.20 11.25
N ALA A 2 -6.11 35.56 10.39
CA ALA A 2 -6.58 34.49 9.49
C ALA A 2 -7.18 33.23 10.17
N ALA A 3 -6.79 32.91 11.41
CA ALA A 3 -7.35 31.76 12.13
C ALA A 3 -8.80 32.00 12.59
N ASP A 4 -9.19 33.25 12.81
CA ASP A 4 -10.52 33.63 13.35
C ASP A 4 -11.57 33.76 12.24
N GLU A 5 -11.15 34.02 11.00
CA GLU A 5 -12.04 33.97 9.83
C GLU A 5 -12.41 32.52 9.49
N SER A 6 -11.46 31.58 9.61
CA SER A 6 -11.73 30.15 9.34
C SER A 6 -12.73 29.53 10.33
N SER A 7 -12.71 29.96 11.60
CA SER A 7 -13.66 29.51 12.62
C SER A 7 -15.04 30.12 12.41
N GLN A 8 -15.13 31.39 11.99
CA GLN A 8 -16.38 32.05 11.63
C GLN A 8 -17.03 31.44 10.38
N ASP A 9 -16.24 31.11 9.37
CA ASP A 9 -16.75 30.47 8.15
C ASP A 9 -17.26 29.05 8.45
N THR A 10 -16.59 28.32 9.34
CA THR A 10 -17.06 27.02 9.80
C THR A 10 -18.40 27.14 10.55
N LEU A 11 -18.56 28.15 11.42
CA LEU A 11 -19.82 28.40 12.12
C LEU A 11 -20.95 28.80 11.15
N ARG A 12 -20.65 29.62 10.13
CA ARG A 12 -21.62 30.02 9.10
C ARG A 12 -22.09 28.82 8.29
N LEU A 13 -21.18 27.92 7.90
CA LEU A 13 -21.51 26.69 7.19
C LEU A 13 -22.37 25.75 8.06
N GLN A 14 -22.06 25.62 9.34
CA GLN A 14 -22.87 24.84 10.28
C GLN A 14 -24.27 25.43 10.47
N PHE A 15 -24.39 26.75 10.55
CA PHE A 15 -25.67 27.44 10.67
C PHE A 15 -26.51 27.32 9.38
N GLN A 16 -25.87 27.41 8.21
CA GLN A 16 -26.54 27.20 6.92
C GLN A 16 -27.05 25.77 6.78
N ALA A 17 -26.25 24.76 7.16
CA ALA A 17 -26.68 23.36 7.18
C ALA A 17 -27.88 23.12 8.12
N MET A 18 -27.90 23.80 9.28
CA MET A 18 -29.03 23.72 10.21
C MET A 18 -30.31 24.32 9.61
N GLN A 19 -30.21 25.47 8.93
CA GLN A 19 -31.37 26.09 8.26
C GLN A 19 -31.90 25.22 7.12
N GLU A 20 -31.02 24.61 6.32
CA GLU A 20 -31.43 23.68 5.28
C GLU A 20 -32.13 22.44 5.84
N MET A 21 -31.65 21.91 6.97
CA MET A 21 -32.30 20.78 7.65
C MET A 21 -33.70 21.16 8.14
N GLN A 22 -33.89 22.37 8.67
CA GLN A 22 -35.21 22.86 9.08
C GLN A 22 -36.15 23.05 7.88
N ARG A 23 -35.65 23.61 6.75
CA ARG A 23 -36.43 23.76 5.51
C ARG A 23 -36.86 22.41 4.95
N LYS A 24 -35.96 21.41 4.90
CA LYS A 24 -36.28 20.03 4.47
C LYS A 24 -37.32 19.38 5.39
N ARG A 25 -37.24 19.62 6.70
CA ARG A 25 -38.22 19.08 7.66
C ARG A 25 -39.61 19.69 7.45
N LEU A 26 -39.68 20.98 7.18
CA LEU A 26 -40.92 21.68 6.87
C LEU A 26 -41.51 21.21 5.54
N GLN A 27 -40.67 21.08 4.50
CA GLN A 27 -41.08 20.55 3.21
C GLN A 27 -41.66 19.13 3.33
N LYS A 28 -40.99 18.25 4.07
CA LYS A 28 -41.48 16.88 4.32
C LYS A 28 -42.78 16.84 5.13
N GLN A 29 -43.00 17.82 6.03
CA GLN A 29 -44.31 17.97 6.69
C GLN A 29 -45.40 18.45 5.71
N MET A 30 -45.07 19.36 4.80
CA MET A 30 -46.01 19.84 3.79
C MET A 30 -46.35 18.75 2.77
N GLU A 31 -45.37 17.94 2.35
CA GLU A 31 -45.59 16.75 1.52
C GLU A 31 -46.47 15.73 2.23
N ARG A 32 -46.18 15.42 3.50
CA ARG A 32 -47.05 14.54 4.32
C ARG A 32 -48.46 15.08 4.55
N LYS A 33 -48.64 16.41 4.59
CA LYS A 33 -49.97 17.03 4.66
C LYS A 33 -50.68 16.92 3.31
N ARG A 34 -49.98 17.19 2.20
CA ARG A 34 -50.51 17.00 0.84
C ARG A 34 -50.88 15.54 0.56
N GLU A 35 -50.06 14.58 0.98
CA GLU A 35 -50.35 13.14 0.86
C GLU A 35 -51.59 12.73 1.69
N LYS A 36 -51.81 13.38 2.85
CA LYS A 36 -53.01 13.16 3.67
C LYS A 36 -54.26 13.85 3.09
N GLU A 37 -54.10 14.96 2.40
CA GLU A 37 -55.19 15.67 1.70
C GLU A 37 -55.55 14.98 0.37
N LEU A 38 -54.58 14.36 -0.30
CA LEU A 38 -54.76 13.57 -1.53
C LEU A 38 -55.31 12.16 -1.29
N ASN A 39 -55.48 11.76 -0.03
CA ASN A 39 -56.00 10.44 0.33
C ASN A 39 -57.03 10.55 1.49
N PRO A 40 -58.24 11.08 1.25
CA PRO A 40 -59.23 11.28 2.30
C PRO A 40 -60.03 10.00 2.65
N GLU A 41 -59.73 8.84 2.09
CA GLU A 41 -60.42 7.57 2.40
C GLU A 41 -59.44 6.51 2.92
N SER A 42 -59.13 6.55 4.22
CA SER A 42 -58.69 5.35 4.97
C SER A 42 -58.61 5.60 6.48
N ARG A 43 -59.60 6.29 7.06
CA ARG A 43 -59.76 6.33 8.52
C ARG A 43 -61.22 6.22 8.93
N ALA A 44 -61.75 5.02 8.82
CA ALA A 44 -62.72 4.48 9.75
C ALA A 44 -62.67 2.95 9.61
N ASP A 45 -61.85 2.28 10.39
CA ASP A 45 -62.38 1.18 11.21
C ASP A 45 -61.35 0.64 12.21
N GLY A 46 -61.87 0.27 13.38
CA GLY A 46 -61.11 -0.39 14.43
C GLY A 46 -61.59 -0.06 15.83
N GLN A 47 -62.78 -0.56 16.21
CA GLN A 47 -62.96 -1.37 17.43
C GLN A 47 -64.38 -1.95 17.56
N GLU A 48 -64.44 -3.28 17.54
CA GLU A 48 -65.29 -4.23 18.30
C GLU A 48 -66.77 -3.89 18.59
N GLU A 49 -67.71 -4.67 18.02
CA GLU A 49 -68.38 -5.81 18.69
C GLU A 49 -69.42 -6.49 17.74
N PRO A 50 -69.85 -7.74 18.02
CA PRO A 50 -70.49 -8.64 17.05
C PRO A 50 -72.03 -8.56 17.11
N LEU A 51 -72.74 -8.88 16.01
CA LEU A 51 -74.10 -9.45 16.00
C LEU A 51 -74.55 -9.86 14.57
N GLU A 52 -74.77 -11.16 14.40
CA GLU A 52 -75.87 -11.87 13.71
C GLU A 52 -76.53 -11.39 12.39
N VAL A 53 -76.54 -12.34 11.43
CA VAL A 53 -77.66 -12.76 10.52
C VAL A 53 -77.70 -12.23 9.06
N PRO A 54 -78.11 -13.08 8.08
CA PRO A 54 -77.53 -13.16 6.72
C PRO A 54 -78.54 -12.93 5.56
N GLY A 55 -78.02 -12.93 4.32
CA GLY A 55 -78.78 -13.01 3.06
C GLY A 55 -78.25 -12.01 2.03
N GLY A 56 -78.09 -12.30 0.74
CA GLY A 56 -78.45 -13.41 -0.12
C GLY A 56 -78.47 -12.87 -1.56
N LEU A 57 -78.42 -13.79 -2.55
CA LEU A 57 -78.89 -13.61 -3.95
C LEU A 57 -78.00 -12.72 -4.84
N SER A 58 -77.81 -12.93 -6.15
CA SER A 58 -78.27 -13.90 -7.16
C SER A 58 -77.55 -13.50 -8.48
N LEU A 59 -77.01 -14.42 -9.27
CA LEU A 59 -77.67 -15.12 -10.39
C LEU A 59 -77.61 -14.34 -11.74
N LEU A 60 -76.76 -14.88 -12.63
CA LEU A 60 -76.94 -15.11 -14.08
C LEU A 60 -77.39 -13.98 -15.02
N HIS A 61 -76.62 -13.81 -16.11
CA HIS A 61 -77.17 -13.42 -17.41
C HIS A 61 -76.71 -14.43 -18.49
N ALA A 62 -77.67 -14.84 -19.32
CA ALA A 62 -77.62 -15.93 -20.28
C ALA A 62 -77.36 -15.43 -21.73
N GLY A 63 -76.93 -16.36 -22.62
CA GLY A 63 -77.38 -16.37 -24.03
C GLY A 63 -76.34 -16.09 -25.16
N GLU A 64 -75.63 -17.15 -25.59
CA GLU A 64 -75.19 -17.52 -26.98
C GLU A 64 -74.38 -16.55 -27.89
N PRO A 65 -73.80 -17.00 -29.03
CA PRO A 65 -72.73 -17.98 -29.20
C PRO A 65 -71.50 -17.34 -29.88
N HIS A 66 -70.33 -17.37 -29.24
CA HIS A 66 -69.06 -17.01 -29.88
C HIS A 66 -68.00 -18.08 -29.59
N SER A 67 -67.97 -19.14 -30.38
CA SER A 67 -66.95 -20.19 -30.25
C SER A 67 -65.51 -19.64 -30.45
N LYS A 68 -65.34 -18.57 -31.24
CA LYS A 68 -64.04 -17.89 -31.41
C LYS A 68 -63.71 -16.96 -30.23
N ASN A 69 -64.65 -16.11 -29.79
CA ASN A 69 -64.40 -15.24 -28.62
C ASN A 69 -64.27 -16.05 -27.32
N SER A 70 -64.88 -17.24 -27.22
CA SER A 70 -64.73 -18.13 -26.06
C SER A 70 -63.31 -18.67 -25.92
N PHE A 71 -62.66 -19.03 -27.03
CA PHE A 71 -61.30 -19.55 -27.00
C PHE A 71 -60.30 -18.43 -26.76
N GLU A 72 -60.44 -17.30 -27.48
CA GLU A 72 -59.60 -16.12 -27.26
C GLU A 72 -59.75 -15.58 -25.84
N LYS A 73 -60.98 -15.54 -25.29
CA LYS A 73 -61.21 -15.15 -23.90
C LYS A 73 -60.56 -16.12 -22.92
N ARG A 74 -60.61 -17.43 -23.16
CA ARG A 74 -59.94 -18.43 -22.30
C ARG A 74 -58.42 -18.29 -22.34
N VAL A 75 -57.85 -18.10 -23.53
CA VAL A 75 -56.39 -17.89 -23.69
C VAL A 75 -55.95 -16.60 -22.98
N LEU A 76 -56.75 -15.52 -23.08
CA LEU A 76 -56.48 -14.29 -22.34
C LEU A 76 -56.65 -14.47 -20.82
N GLU A 77 -57.63 -15.24 -20.37
CA GLU A 77 -57.81 -15.57 -18.95
C GLU A 77 -56.63 -16.40 -18.41
N ASP A 78 -56.14 -17.38 -19.16
CA ASP A 78 -54.96 -18.19 -18.82
C ASP A 78 -53.69 -17.34 -18.79
N GLU A 79 -53.52 -16.40 -19.72
CA GLU A 79 -52.38 -15.47 -19.74
C GLU A 79 -52.44 -14.46 -18.58
N ILE A 80 -53.64 -13.97 -18.24
CA ILE A 80 -53.84 -13.14 -17.04
C ILE A 80 -53.53 -13.94 -15.77
N GLU A 81 -53.89 -15.21 -15.69
CA GLU A 81 -53.57 -16.08 -14.56
C GLU A 81 -52.07 -16.36 -14.46
N HIS A 82 -51.40 -16.59 -15.60
CA HIS A 82 -49.95 -16.74 -15.66
C HIS A 82 -49.23 -15.47 -15.17
N LEU A 83 -49.60 -14.30 -15.69
CA LEU A 83 -49.04 -13.01 -15.26
C LEU A 83 -49.30 -12.73 -13.78
N ARG A 84 -50.46 -13.14 -13.23
CA ARG A 84 -50.75 -13.03 -11.79
C ARG A 84 -49.85 -13.95 -10.97
N ASN A 85 -49.52 -15.14 -11.46
CA ASN A 85 -48.61 -16.06 -10.80
C ASN A 85 -47.16 -15.55 -10.85
N GLU A 86 -46.70 -15.05 -11.99
CA GLU A 86 -45.38 -14.39 -12.10
C GLU A 86 -45.29 -13.15 -11.20
N LEU A 87 -46.35 -12.34 -11.13
CA LEU A 87 -46.41 -11.21 -10.21
C LEU A 87 -46.32 -11.66 -8.74
N ARG A 88 -46.96 -12.79 -8.39
CA ARG A 88 -46.86 -13.36 -7.04
C ARG A 88 -45.44 -13.84 -6.73
N GLU A 89 -44.82 -14.58 -7.64
CA GLU A 89 -43.46 -15.10 -7.46
C GLU A 89 -42.43 -13.97 -7.35
N THR A 90 -42.55 -12.93 -8.18
CA THR A 90 -41.67 -11.75 -8.09
C THR A 90 -41.89 -10.95 -6.81
N VAL A 91 -43.12 -10.88 -6.30
CA VAL A 91 -43.40 -10.27 -4.98
C VAL A 91 -42.80 -11.09 -3.84
N ASP A 92 -42.89 -12.42 -3.90
CA ASP A 92 -42.31 -13.31 -2.89
C ASP A 92 -40.77 -13.24 -2.91
N GLU A 93 -40.16 -13.21 -4.09
CA GLU A 93 -38.72 -13.07 -4.24
C GLU A 93 -38.24 -11.69 -3.77
N ASN A 94 -38.94 -10.61 -4.13
CA ASN A 94 -38.67 -9.29 -3.56
C ASN A 94 -38.80 -9.27 -2.03
N GLY A 95 -39.75 -10.04 -1.47
CA GLY A 95 -39.90 -10.23 -0.04
C GLY A 95 -38.69 -10.92 0.61
N ARG A 96 -38.17 -11.99 -0.02
CA ARG A 96 -36.95 -12.69 0.44
C ARG A 96 -35.72 -11.80 0.35
N LEU A 97 -35.52 -11.12 -0.78
CA LEU A 97 -34.40 -10.19 -0.98
C LEU A 97 -34.45 -9.04 0.03
N SER A 98 -35.64 -8.50 0.31
CA SER A 98 -35.82 -7.46 1.32
C SER A 98 -35.47 -7.93 2.75
N LYS A 99 -35.72 -9.21 3.08
CA LYS A 99 -35.31 -9.80 4.37
C LYS A 99 -33.79 -9.96 4.44
N LEU A 100 -33.18 -10.52 3.40
CA LEU A 100 -31.73 -10.70 3.33
C LEU A 100 -31.00 -9.35 3.42
N LEU A 101 -31.50 -8.33 2.73
CA LEU A 101 -30.94 -6.97 2.79
C LEU A 101 -30.97 -6.41 4.21
N LYS A 102 -32.08 -6.60 4.95
CA LYS A 102 -32.18 -6.19 6.35
C LYS A 102 -31.16 -6.93 7.23
N GLU A 103 -30.98 -8.24 7.04
CA GLU A 103 -29.99 -9.03 7.78
C GLU A 103 -28.56 -8.52 7.53
N ARG A 104 -28.21 -8.26 6.27
CA ARG A 104 -26.90 -7.69 5.91
C ARG A 104 -26.72 -6.28 6.47
N ASP A 105 -27.76 -5.45 6.47
CA ASP A 105 -27.72 -4.13 7.10
C ASP A 105 -27.46 -4.20 8.61
N PHE A 106 -28.02 -5.19 9.30
CA PHE A 106 -27.74 -5.45 10.71
C PHE A 106 -26.30 -5.91 10.93
N GLU A 107 -25.79 -6.81 10.09
CA GLU A 107 -24.40 -7.27 10.13
C GLU A 107 -23.42 -6.11 9.89
N ILE A 108 -23.67 -5.27 8.88
CA ILE A 108 -22.88 -4.07 8.60
C ILE A 108 -22.89 -3.11 9.79
N LYS A 109 -24.05 -2.89 10.43
CA LYS A 109 -24.13 -2.05 11.65
C LYS A 109 -23.32 -2.64 12.80
N HIS A 110 -23.39 -3.96 12.99
CA HIS A 110 -22.61 -4.64 14.04
C HIS A 110 -21.11 -4.53 13.78
N LEU A 111 -20.66 -4.81 12.55
CA LEU A 111 -19.25 -4.69 12.16
C LEU A 111 -18.75 -3.25 12.28
N ARG A 112 -19.54 -2.25 11.89
CA ARG A 112 -19.20 -0.83 12.10
C ARG A 112 -19.05 -0.49 13.58
N LYS A 113 -19.95 -1.01 14.44
CA LYS A 113 -19.86 -0.81 15.88
C LYS A 113 -18.57 -1.43 16.45
N LYS A 114 -18.24 -2.66 16.03
CA LYS A 114 -17.01 -3.34 16.42
C LYS A 114 -15.76 -2.58 15.97
N ILE A 115 -15.73 -2.11 14.72
CA ILE A 115 -14.63 -1.28 14.21
C ILE A 115 -14.47 0.00 15.04
N GLU A 116 -15.57 0.64 15.45
CA GLU A 116 -15.51 1.84 16.28
C GLU A 116 -15.03 1.54 17.72
N GLU A 117 -15.48 0.44 18.32
CA GLU A 117 -15.00 -0.03 19.62
C GLU A 117 -13.49 -0.37 19.57
N ASP A 118 -13.03 -1.07 18.53
CA ASP A 118 -11.62 -1.38 18.30
C ASP A 118 -10.80 -0.10 18.02
N ARG A 119 -11.37 0.86 17.27
CA ARG A 119 -10.76 2.17 17.03
C ARG A 119 -10.60 2.94 18.33
N LEU A 120 -11.58 2.93 19.22
CA LEU A 120 -11.50 3.59 20.53
C LEU A 120 -10.46 2.92 21.43
N ALA A 121 -10.37 1.59 21.42
CA ALA A 121 -9.32 0.85 22.13
C ALA A 121 -7.91 1.17 21.60
N PHE A 122 -7.75 1.32 20.28
CA PHE A 122 -6.46 1.62 19.64
C PHE A 122 -6.05 3.10 19.74
N THR A 123 -7.02 4.02 19.73
CA THR A 123 -6.76 5.48 19.78
C THR A 123 -6.44 5.96 21.21
N GLY A 124 -6.54 5.08 22.21
CA GLY A 124 -6.12 5.36 23.59
C GLY A 124 -6.96 6.42 24.31
N THR A 125 -8.06 6.88 23.72
CA THR A 125 -8.86 8.01 24.24
C THR A 125 -10.05 7.63 25.12
N ALA A 126 -10.23 6.35 25.47
CA ALA A 126 -11.19 5.97 26.51
C ALA A 126 -10.88 4.58 27.09
N GLY A 127 -10.02 4.53 28.11
CA GLY A 127 -9.84 3.32 28.93
C GLY A 127 -8.49 3.26 29.64
N ILE A 128 -8.49 2.68 30.85
CA ILE A 128 -7.31 2.52 31.73
C ILE A 128 -6.14 1.84 31.00
N ALA A 129 -6.41 0.96 30.03
CA ALA A 129 -5.39 0.31 29.23
C ALA A 129 -4.72 1.24 28.20
N GLY A 130 -5.44 2.19 27.62
CA GLY A 130 -4.92 3.17 26.67
C GLY A 130 -3.93 4.14 27.33
N ASP A 131 -4.25 4.60 28.54
CA ASP A 131 -3.38 5.48 29.34
C ASP A 131 -2.07 4.80 29.74
N VAL A 132 -2.09 3.49 30.04
CA VAL A 132 -0.89 2.72 30.39
C VAL A 132 0.03 2.55 29.16
N VAL A 133 -0.52 2.37 27.97
CA VAL A 133 0.28 2.28 26.74
C VAL A 133 0.86 3.65 26.36
N ALA A 134 0.06 4.72 26.43
CA ALA A 134 0.51 6.07 26.13
C ALA A 134 1.63 6.55 27.07
N THR A 135 1.50 6.29 28.37
CA THR A 135 2.56 6.59 29.35
C THR A 135 3.82 5.78 29.07
N LYS A 136 3.69 4.50 28.71
CA LYS A 136 4.85 3.66 28.36
C LYS A 136 5.56 4.12 27.10
N ILE A 137 4.83 4.56 26.08
CA ILE A 137 5.40 5.12 24.85
C ILE A 137 6.21 6.39 25.16
N VAL A 138 5.69 7.28 26.01
CA VAL A 138 6.39 8.50 26.42
C VAL A 138 7.64 8.18 27.24
N GLU A 139 7.56 7.23 28.18
CA GLU A 139 8.72 6.78 28.95
C GLU A 139 9.81 6.17 28.06
N LEU A 140 9.44 5.29 27.14
CA LEU A 140 10.39 4.68 26.20
C LEU A 140 10.99 5.73 25.27
N SER A 141 10.21 6.71 24.83
CA SER A 141 10.70 7.83 24.02
C SER A 141 11.68 8.71 24.79
N LYS A 142 11.43 8.97 26.07
CA LYS A 142 12.39 9.70 26.95
C LYS A 142 13.68 8.91 27.13
N LYS A 143 13.60 7.60 27.41
CA LYS A 143 14.78 6.73 27.52
C LYS A 143 15.57 6.67 26.21
N ASN A 144 14.89 6.61 25.07
CA ASN A 144 15.54 6.59 23.76
C ASN A 144 16.29 7.90 23.47
N ARG A 145 15.71 9.06 23.82
CA ARG A 145 16.40 10.35 23.73
C ARG A 145 17.66 10.44 24.60
N VAL A 146 17.60 9.93 25.83
CA VAL A 146 18.76 9.90 26.75
C VAL A 146 19.86 9.00 26.20
N LEU A 147 19.51 7.78 25.77
CA LEU A 147 20.47 6.85 25.17
C LEU A 147 21.09 7.41 23.88
N MET A 148 20.32 8.11 23.05
CA MET A 148 20.86 8.80 21.88
C MET A 148 21.89 9.87 22.29
N ALA A 149 21.58 10.71 23.29
CA ALA A 149 22.51 11.73 23.78
C ALA A 149 23.79 11.12 24.36
N GLU A 150 23.68 10.03 25.12
CA GLU A 150 24.84 9.28 25.65
C GLU A 150 25.66 8.66 24.52
N SER A 151 25.02 8.10 23.48
CA SER A 151 25.71 7.51 22.33
C SER A 151 26.47 8.55 21.50
N GLU A 152 25.91 9.75 21.29
CA GLU A 152 26.58 10.85 20.62
C GLU A 152 27.73 11.40 21.48
N GLY A 153 27.55 11.47 22.81
CA GLY A 153 28.62 11.77 23.76
C GLY A 153 29.76 10.74 23.72
N ALA A 154 29.45 9.46 23.55
CA ALA A 154 30.46 8.42 23.39
C ALA A 154 31.18 8.54 22.04
N LYS A 155 30.46 8.76 20.93
CA LYS A 155 31.06 8.97 19.59
C LYS A 155 32.00 10.16 19.55
N THR A 156 31.66 11.26 20.23
CA THR A 156 32.54 12.44 20.31
C THR A 156 33.82 12.14 21.07
N ARG A 157 33.75 11.41 22.20
CA ARG A 157 34.94 10.95 22.93
C ARG A 157 35.80 9.99 22.12
N VAL A 158 35.18 9.05 21.40
CA VAL A 158 35.90 8.14 20.49
C VAL A 158 36.63 8.95 19.41
N LYS A 159 35.96 9.91 18.75
CA LYS A 159 36.61 10.79 17.77
C LYS A 159 37.80 11.56 18.35
N GLN A 160 37.67 12.09 19.58
CA GLN A 160 38.77 12.77 20.27
C GLN A 160 39.95 11.83 20.57
N LEU A 161 39.68 10.60 21.00
CA LEU A 161 40.72 9.60 21.23
C LEU A 161 41.37 9.15 19.91
N THR A 162 40.58 8.95 18.85
CA THR A 162 41.09 8.59 17.52
C THR A 162 41.97 9.71 16.94
N SER A 163 41.57 10.98 17.06
CA SER A 163 42.43 12.09 16.62
C SER A 163 43.73 12.15 17.42
N ARG A 164 43.66 11.87 18.73
CA ARG A 164 44.84 11.81 19.59
C ARG A 164 45.78 10.65 19.23
N ILE A 165 45.24 9.49 18.90
CA ILE A 165 46.01 8.34 18.42
C ILE A 165 46.70 8.68 17.11
N GLN A 166 45.99 9.27 16.14
CA GLN A 166 46.58 9.68 14.86
C GLN A 166 47.65 10.76 15.02
N GLU A 167 47.52 11.67 15.99
CA GLU A 167 48.58 12.61 16.36
C GLU A 167 49.80 11.90 16.88
N LEU A 168 49.64 10.96 17.82
CA LEU A 168 50.74 10.18 18.38
C LEU A 168 51.41 9.30 17.31
N GLU A 169 50.64 8.71 16.39
CA GLU A 169 51.17 7.96 15.24
C GLU A 169 51.99 8.86 14.30
N ARG A 170 51.50 10.08 14.01
CA ARG A 170 52.24 11.06 13.21
C ARG A 170 53.51 11.53 13.93
N GLU A 171 53.45 11.76 15.23
CA GLU A 171 54.61 12.09 16.06
C GLU A 171 55.65 10.95 16.04
N LEU A 172 55.21 9.69 16.19
CA LEU A 172 56.04 8.50 16.13
C LEU A 172 56.70 8.33 14.74
N GLN A 173 55.93 8.49 13.66
CA GLN A 173 56.45 8.44 12.29
C GLN A 173 57.47 9.54 12.04
N SER A 174 57.20 10.77 12.52
CA SER A 174 58.14 11.88 12.41
C SER A 174 59.44 11.65 13.21
N ALA A 175 59.34 11.00 14.38
CA ALA A 175 60.48 10.62 15.20
C ALA A 175 61.30 9.47 14.55
N LEU A 176 60.65 8.50 13.92
CA LEU A 176 61.31 7.43 13.16
C LEU A 176 62.04 7.95 11.92
N THR A 177 61.48 8.94 11.21
CA THR A 177 62.16 9.56 10.04
C THR A 177 63.32 10.49 10.42
N ARG A 178 63.49 10.83 11.71
CA ARG A 178 64.58 11.70 12.20
C ARG A 178 65.90 11.00 12.51
N LEU A 179 66.03 9.70 12.23
CA LEU A 179 67.28 8.93 12.39
C LEU A 179 67.44 7.94 11.22
N PRO A 180 68.59 7.81 10.51
CA PRO A 180 69.76 8.69 10.35
C PRO A 180 70.03 9.10 8.87
N ALA A 181 70.59 10.29 8.63
CA ALA A 181 71.50 10.55 7.51
C ALA A 181 72.36 11.79 7.78
N LYS A 182 73.66 11.57 7.85
CA LYS A 182 74.71 12.57 7.93
C LYS A 182 74.95 13.12 6.52
N GLY A 183 74.80 14.43 6.30
CA GLY A 183 75.36 15.10 5.13
C GLY A 183 74.58 16.32 4.58
N ALA A 184 75.28 17.46 4.62
CA ALA A 184 75.28 18.56 3.63
C ALA A 184 74.10 19.56 3.51
N ALA A 185 74.50 20.83 3.68
CA ALA A 185 74.21 22.02 2.86
C ALA A 185 72.77 22.59 2.78
N ASP A 186 72.61 23.72 3.46
CA ASP A 186 72.46 25.07 2.89
C ASP A 186 71.27 25.46 1.99
N ALA A 187 70.84 26.71 2.23
CA ALA A 187 70.13 27.64 1.36
C ALA A 187 68.67 27.36 0.93
N GLY A 188 67.78 28.24 1.41
CA GLY A 188 67.20 29.24 0.51
C GLY A 188 65.77 29.04 0.00
N ALA A 189 64.99 30.12 0.18
CA ALA A 189 63.89 30.57 -0.68
C ALA A 189 62.55 29.79 -0.68
N GLY A 190 61.51 30.39 -0.07
CA GLY A 190 60.13 30.24 -0.57
C GLY A 190 59.86 31.23 -1.72
N PRO A 191 58.60 31.61 -2.01
CA PRO A 191 57.33 30.87 -2.23
C PRO A 191 56.84 31.09 -3.71
N PRO A 192 55.59 30.78 -4.16
CA PRO A 192 54.51 31.80 -4.07
C PRO A 192 53.03 31.33 -4.10
N ARG A 193 52.23 32.03 -3.28
CA ARG A 193 50.87 32.61 -3.46
C ARG A 193 49.97 32.27 -4.67
N THR A 194 48.67 32.10 -4.38
CA THR A 194 47.50 32.74 -5.07
C THR A 194 46.26 32.61 -4.15
N ARG A 195 45.78 33.71 -3.53
CA ARG A 195 44.66 34.61 -3.95
C ARG A 195 43.26 33.98 -3.92
N THR A 196 42.44 34.36 -2.94
CA THR A 196 41.18 35.15 -3.10
C THR A 196 40.61 35.45 -1.72
N GLY A 197 40.14 36.68 -1.51
CA GLY A 197 39.56 37.13 -0.24
C GLY A 197 38.05 37.28 -0.33
N ASP A 198 37.37 37.21 0.82
CA ASP A 198 36.40 38.22 1.24
C ASP A 198 36.11 38.11 2.75
N GLY A 199 35.92 39.26 3.43
CA GLY A 199 35.27 39.37 4.75
C GLY A 199 36.15 39.50 6.01
N ALA A 200 36.13 40.71 6.61
CA ALA A 200 36.47 41.08 8.00
C ALA A 200 37.91 41.52 8.35
N LEU A 201 38.24 42.75 7.93
CA LEU A 201 38.81 43.83 8.76
C LEU A 201 39.98 43.50 9.72
N ARG A 202 41.20 43.51 9.14
CA ARG A 202 42.40 44.19 9.68
C ARG A 202 42.83 43.84 11.12
N GLU A 203 43.22 42.58 11.34
CA GLU A 203 44.23 42.26 12.37
C GLU A 203 45.55 42.90 11.97
N THR A 204 46.02 43.87 12.75
CA THR A 204 47.35 44.46 12.58
C THR A 204 48.44 43.40 12.79
N PRO A 205 49.59 43.49 12.11
CA PRO A 205 50.72 42.55 12.31
C PRO A 205 51.17 42.49 13.78
N GLU A 206 50.91 43.56 14.54
CA GLU A 206 51.11 43.63 15.99
C GLU A 206 50.18 42.69 16.77
N VAL A 207 48.90 42.58 16.39
CA VAL A 207 47.97 41.63 17.04
C VAL A 207 48.42 40.19 16.80
N LYS A 208 48.90 39.86 15.59
CA LYS A 208 49.47 38.54 15.30
C LYS A 208 50.76 38.26 16.07
N ALA A 209 51.68 39.22 16.12
CA ALA A 209 52.91 39.08 16.91
C ALA A 209 52.62 38.92 18.41
N LEU A 210 51.61 39.63 18.94
CA LEU A 210 51.15 39.48 20.32
C LEU A 210 50.46 38.13 20.55
N GLN A 211 49.68 37.64 19.59
CA GLN A 211 49.01 36.34 19.66
C GLN A 211 50.01 35.18 19.58
N ASP A 212 51.04 35.28 18.73
CA ASP A 212 52.14 34.33 18.65
C ASP A 212 52.99 34.35 19.94
N ARG A 213 53.23 35.53 20.51
CA ARG A 213 53.93 35.65 21.80
C ARG A 213 53.11 35.12 22.97
N LEU A 214 51.79 35.30 22.94
CA LEU A 214 50.88 34.70 23.90
C LEU A 214 50.86 33.17 23.76
N ALA A 215 50.80 32.66 22.54
CA ALA A 215 50.89 31.22 22.27
C ALA A 215 52.23 30.63 22.73
N ALA A 216 53.35 31.31 22.45
CA ALA A 216 54.68 30.88 22.89
C ALA A 216 54.83 30.89 24.42
N THR A 217 54.26 31.86 25.11
CA THR A 217 54.27 31.89 26.59
C THR A 217 53.30 30.87 27.18
N ALA A 218 52.15 30.62 26.56
CA ALA A 218 51.22 29.56 26.95
C ALA A 218 51.85 28.17 26.80
N LEU A 219 52.60 27.93 25.72
CA LEU A 219 53.35 26.70 25.50
C LEU A 219 54.43 26.52 26.57
N LYS A 220 55.25 27.54 26.84
CA LYS A 220 56.24 27.52 27.92
C LYS A 220 55.61 27.27 29.30
N MET A 221 54.44 27.85 29.58
CA MET A 221 53.71 27.57 30.83
C MET A 221 53.23 26.12 30.91
N SER A 222 52.80 25.53 29.79
CA SER A 222 52.45 24.11 29.72
C SER A 222 53.68 23.23 29.96
N ASP A 223 54.81 23.53 29.32
CA ASP A 223 56.06 22.79 29.46
C ASP A 223 56.59 22.84 30.90
N LEU A 224 56.58 24.02 31.53
CA LEU A 224 56.97 24.18 32.94
C LEU A 224 56.02 23.43 33.89
N ARG A 225 54.70 23.43 33.61
CA ARG A 225 53.76 22.63 34.41
C ARG A 225 54.05 21.13 34.29
N ASN A 226 54.37 20.65 33.09
CA ASN A 226 54.73 19.25 32.85
C ASN A 226 56.06 18.90 33.52
N GLN A 227 57.07 19.76 33.45
CA GLN A 227 58.34 19.56 34.17
C GLN A 227 58.14 19.52 35.69
N ILE A 228 57.34 20.42 36.26
CA ILE A 228 57.01 20.40 37.69
C ILE A 228 56.29 19.10 38.08
N GLN A 229 55.40 18.59 37.23
CA GLN A 229 54.74 17.30 37.47
C GLN A 229 55.72 16.12 37.39
N SER A 230 56.67 16.13 36.44
CA SER A 230 57.73 15.11 36.34
C SER A 230 58.60 15.12 37.59
N VAL A 231 59.12 16.29 37.98
CA VAL A 231 59.96 16.43 39.18
C VAL A 231 59.21 16.03 40.44
N LYS A 232 57.92 16.37 40.57
CA LYS A 232 57.08 15.90 41.69
C LYS A 232 56.91 14.39 41.69
N GLN A 233 56.77 13.77 40.52
CA GLN A 233 56.66 12.31 40.42
C GLN A 233 57.98 11.63 40.74
N GLU A 234 59.11 12.13 40.23
CA GLU A 234 60.46 11.68 40.56
C GLU A 234 60.72 11.81 42.07
N LEU A 235 60.32 12.91 42.69
CA LEU A 235 60.41 13.10 44.13
C LEU A 235 59.59 12.05 44.91
N ARG A 236 58.37 11.73 44.46
CA ARG A 236 57.56 10.67 45.09
C ARG A 236 58.19 9.29 44.91
N VAL A 237 58.80 9.02 43.76
CA VAL A 237 59.52 7.76 43.51
C VAL A 237 60.74 7.68 44.43
N ALA A 238 61.54 8.75 44.52
CA ALA A 238 62.68 8.82 45.43
C ALA A 238 62.26 8.64 46.90
N GLN A 239 61.15 9.25 47.33
CA GLN A 239 60.59 9.05 48.67
C GLN A 239 60.14 7.60 48.91
N LYS A 240 59.54 6.93 47.92
CA LYS A 240 59.17 5.50 48.02
C LYS A 240 60.38 4.59 48.08
N VAL A 241 61.41 4.85 47.28
CA VAL A 241 62.68 4.09 47.33
C VAL A 241 63.33 4.27 48.69
N LEU A 242 63.41 5.51 49.19
CA LEU A 242 63.95 5.80 50.52
C LEU A 242 63.13 5.09 51.62
N ALA A 243 61.79 5.13 51.55
CA ALA A 243 60.94 4.40 52.49
C ALA A 243 61.17 2.89 52.44
N SER A 244 61.48 2.32 51.27
CA SER A 244 61.79 0.89 51.15
C SER A 244 63.14 0.51 51.78
N GLU A 245 64.11 1.43 51.77
CA GLU A 245 65.42 1.28 52.44
C GLU A 245 65.32 1.54 53.95
N VAL A 246 64.40 2.42 54.35
CA VAL A 246 64.20 2.85 55.74
C VAL A 246 63.24 1.94 56.51
N GLY A 247 62.32 1.28 55.82
CA GLY A 247 61.25 0.49 56.42
C GLY A 247 59.93 1.25 56.44
N GLU A 248 58.82 0.51 56.31
CA GLU A 248 57.47 1.08 56.28
C GLU A 248 57.11 1.70 57.65
N GLY A 249 56.86 3.01 57.67
CA GLY A 249 56.35 3.73 58.85
C GLY A 249 57.26 4.82 59.45
N ILE A 250 58.41 5.14 58.84
CA ILE A 250 59.30 6.21 59.30
C ILE A 250 59.16 7.42 58.35
N ASP A 251 58.73 8.57 58.89
CA ASP A 251 58.60 9.80 58.12
C ASP A 251 59.98 10.41 57.85
N VAL A 252 60.19 10.94 56.64
CA VAL A 252 61.48 11.52 56.21
C VAL A 252 61.87 12.70 57.09
N GLN A 253 60.90 13.42 57.67
CA GLN A 253 61.16 14.49 58.63
C GLN A 253 61.76 13.99 59.95
N GLN A 254 61.43 12.77 60.38
CA GLN A 254 61.96 12.16 61.61
C GLN A 254 63.42 11.72 61.46
N LEU A 255 63.82 11.25 60.27
CA LEU A 255 65.22 10.93 59.95
C LEU A 255 66.13 12.16 59.94
N LEU A 256 65.62 13.30 59.45
CA LEU A 256 66.35 14.57 59.47
C LEU A 256 66.58 15.09 60.90
N SER A 257 65.71 14.72 61.85
CA SER A 257 65.81 15.14 63.26
C SER A 257 66.78 14.30 64.11
N LEU A 258 67.24 13.13 63.63
CA LEU A 258 68.11 12.21 64.37
C LEU A 258 69.29 11.70 63.50
N PRO A 259 70.24 12.57 63.12
CA PRO A 259 71.39 12.16 62.32
C PRO A 259 72.31 11.22 63.12
N GLY A 260 72.50 9.99 62.64
CA GLY A 260 73.56 9.08 63.09
C GLY A 260 73.15 7.91 64.00
N THR A 261 71.94 7.89 64.56
CA THR A 261 71.47 6.76 65.40
C THR A 261 70.72 5.69 64.61
N TRP A 262 70.31 6.02 63.39
CA TRP A 262 69.45 5.16 62.59
C TRP A 262 70.27 4.18 61.73
N ARG A 263 69.97 2.88 61.83
CA ARG A 263 70.55 1.81 61.01
C ARG A 263 69.54 1.36 59.97
N GLY A 264 69.96 1.28 58.71
CA GLY A 264 69.09 0.93 57.59
C GLY A 264 68.49 -0.46 57.67
N ARG A 265 67.33 -0.66 57.01
CA ARG A 265 66.68 -1.98 56.94
C ARG A 265 67.63 -3.05 56.41
N ALA A 266 68.39 -2.72 55.36
CA ALA A 266 69.41 -3.63 54.82
C ALA A 266 70.48 -4.00 55.85
N GLN A 267 70.95 -3.03 56.65
CA GLN A 267 71.93 -3.28 57.71
C GLN A 267 71.32 -4.08 58.87
N GLN A 268 70.07 -3.80 59.23
CA GLN A 268 69.34 -4.54 60.26
C GLN A 268 69.07 -5.99 59.82
N ILE A 269 68.73 -6.20 58.55
CA ILE A 269 68.60 -7.53 57.94
C ILE A 269 69.96 -8.24 57.95
N LEU A 270 71.05 -7.58 57.57
CA LEU A 270 72.39 -8.20 57.59
C LEU A 270 72.81 -8.63 59.00
N VAL A 271 72.54 -7.80 60.02
CA VAL A 271 72.79 -8.13 61.43
C VAL A 271 71.90 -9.28 61.89
N LEU A 272 70.63 -9.31 61.51
CA LEU A 272 69.73 -10.42 61.82
C LEU A 272 70.16 -11.70 61.10
N GLN A 273 70.56 -11.63 59.84
CA GLN A 273 71.08 -12.76 59.07
C GLN A 273 72.40 -13.28 59.63
N SER A 274 73.32 -12.42 60.08
CA SER A 274 74.54 -12.87 60.77
C SER A 274 74.20 -13.59 62.07
N LYS A 275 73.24 -13.06 62.83
CA LYS A 275 72.81 -13.65 64.10
C LYS A 275 72.06 -14.97 63.90
N VAL A 276 71.22 -15.07 62.87
CA VAL A 276 70.56 -16.32 62.45
C VAL A 276 71.61 -17.33 62.01
N ARG A 277 72.58 -16.97 61.16
CA ARG A 277 73.68 -17.88 60.78
C ARG A 277 74.50 -18.34 61.97
N GLU A 278 74.74 -17.48 62.96
CA GLU A 278 75.44 -17.84 64.18
C GLU A 278 74.61 -18.79 65.05
N LEU A 279 73.30 -18.55 65.20
CA LEU A 279 72.38 -19.45 65.87
C LEU A 279 72.24 -20.79 65.14
N GLU A 280 72.15 -20.79 63.81
CA GLU A 280 72.15 -21.98 62.97
C GLU A 280 73.46 -22.74 63.07
N LYS A 281 74.60 -22.04 63.14
CA LYS A 281 75.92 -22.66 63.39
C LYS A 281 75.98 -23.27 64.79
N GLN A 282 75.43 -22.61 65.80
CA GLN A 282 75.33 -23.15 67.16
C GLN A 282 74.39 -24.37 67.21
N LEU A 283 73.28 -24.36 66.47
CA LEU A 283 72.33 -25.48 66.35
C LEU A 283 72.90 -26.63 65.52
N GLY A 284 73.65 -26.32 64.47
CA GLY A 284 74.37 -27.25 63.62
C GLY A 284 75.52 -27.92 64.37
N GLN A 285 76.26 -27.17 65.18
CA GLN A 285 77.29 -27.70 66.09
C GLN A 285 76.69 -28.59 67.19
N ALA A 286 75.46 -28.31 67.65
CA ALA A 286 74.71 -29.20 68.55
C ALA A 286 74.18 -30.47 67.85
N ARG A 287 74.12 -30.47 66.50
CA ARG A 287 73.61 -31.58 65.68
C ARG A 287 74.70 -32.39 64.97
N SER A 288 75.94 -31.91 64.91
CA SER A 288 77.05 -32.61 64.24
C SER A 288 77.86 -33.50 65.20
N GLN A 289 77.33 -34.69 65.48
CA GLN A 289 78.13 -35.93 65.52
C GLN A 289 77.89 -36.69 64.19
N PRO A 290 78.88 -37.42 63.65
CA PRO A 290 79.13 -37.41 62.20
C PRO A 290 78.59 -38.63 61.43
N ALA A 291 78.08 -38.38 60.23
CA ALA A 291 78.12 -39.21 59.02
C ALA A 291 77.57 -38.32 57.88
N GLY A 292 78.24 -38.01 56.77
CA GLY A 292 79.28 -38.71 56.03
C GLY A 292 78.78 -38.86 54.59
N THR A 293 79.50 -38.26 53.62
CA THR A 293 79.39 -38.46 52.15
C THR A 293 78.25 -37.69 51.47
N GLY A 294 78.40 -36.94 50.37
CA GLY A 294 79.48 -36.79 49.40
C GLY A 294 78.87 -36.74 47.99
N SER A 295 78.95 -35.55 47.36
CA SER A 295 78.95 -35.20 45.92
C SER A 295 78.16 -35.97 44.83
N ASP A 296 77.37 -35.17 44.10
CA ASP A 296 77.41 -34.94 42.63
C ASP A 296 76.55 -35.71 41.61
N GLU A 297 76.22 -34.93 40.56
CA GLU A 297 75.77 -35.23 39.19
C GLU A 297 74.27 -35.28 38.81
N LEU A 298 73.94 -34.25 38.01
CA LEU A 298 72.85 -33.99 37.07
C LEU A 298 72.15 -35.20 36.41
N SER A 299 70.81 -35.23 36.42
CA SER A 299 69.96 -35.00 35.22
C SER A 299 68.51 -35.50 35.40
N VAL A 300 67.61 -34.89 34.62
CA VAL A 300 66.25 -35.34 34.23
C VAL A 300 65.11 -35.16 35.25
N CYS A 301 64.25 -34.19 34.92
CA CYS A 301 62.84 -34.01 35.34
C CYS A 301 62.55 -34.00 36.87
N PRO A 302 62.32 -32.82 37.50
CA PRO A 302 61.88 -32.83 38.88
C PRO A 302 60.41 -33.24 38.97
N ASP A 303 60.20 -34.41 39.57
CA ASP A 303 58.93 -34.89 40.11
C ASP A 303 58.20 -33.75 40.86
N PRO A 304 56.93 -33.44 40.51
CA PRO A 304 56.16 -32.31 41.06
C PRO A 304 55.98 -32.36 42.59
N ARG A 305 56.36 -33.48 43.23
CA ARG A 305 56.25 -33.67 44.68
C ARG A 305 57.41 -33.07 45.49
N LYS A 306 58.51 -32.62 44.86
CA LYS A 306 59.70 -32.09 45.55
C LYS A 306 60.11 -30.65 45.19
N LEU A 307 59.20 -29.84 44.64
CA LEU A 307 59.48 -28.42 44.37
C LEU A 307 59.39 -27.58 45.63
N SER A 308 60.38 -26.68 45.82
CA SER A 308 60.34 -25.69 46.89
C SER A 308 59.13 -24.77 46.72
N ALA A 309 58.64 -24.16 47.81
CA ALA A 309 57.50 -23.25 47.75
C ALA A 309 57.69 -22.13 46.70
N GLN A 310 58.93 -21.68 46.51
CA GLN A 310 59.29 -20.65 45.53
C GLN A 310 59.09 -21.10 44.07
N GLU A 311 59.45 -22.33 43.73
CA GLU A 311 59.28 -22.88 42.37
C GLU A 311 57.79 -23.07 42.03
N LYS A 312 56.96 -23.46 43.02
CA LYS A 312 55.51 -23.57 42.86
C LYS A 312 54.85 -22.20 42.59
N HIS A 313 55.31 -21.15 43.27
CA HIS A 313 54.82 -19.79 43.03
C HIS A 313 55.21 -19.27 41.64
N LEU A 314 56.42 -19.54 41.17
CA LEU A 314 56.87 -19.16 39.82
C LEU A 314 56.08 -19.88 38.72
N LEU A 315 55.74 -21.16 38.91
CA LEU A 315 54.86 -21.89 37.99
C LEU A 315 53.43 -21.34 37.99
N ARG A 316 52.92 -20.94 39.16
CA ARG A 316 51.58 -20.32 39.27
C ARG A 316 51.50 -18.96 38.59
N ILE A 317 52.54 -18.12 38.71
CA ILE A 317 52.61 -16.83 38.01
C ILE A 317 52.62 -17.05 36.49
N ARG A 318 53.44 -17.99 35.99
CA ARG A 318 53.44 -18.35 34.57
C ARG A 318 52.10 -18.89 34.07
N SER A 319 51.38 -19.68 34.87
CA SER A 319 50.00 -20.12 34.51
C SER A 319 49.04 -18.95 34.39
N LEU A 320 49.07 -18.02 35.35
CA LEU A 320 48.20 -16.84 35.34
C LEU A 320 48.54 -15.88 34.20
N GLU A 321 49.80 -15.75 33.82
CA GLU A 321 50.24 -14.98 32.65
C GLU A 321 49.74 -15.63 31.35
N ARG A 322 49.82 -16.96 31.25
CA ARG A 322 49.32 -17.71 30.09
C ARG A 322 47.79 -17.59 29.95
N GLU A 323 47.06 -17.77 31.04
CA GLU A 323 45.59 -17.61 31.08
C GLU A 323 45.16 -16.19 30.69
N LYS A 324 45.87 -15.16 31.17
CA LYS A 324 45.61 -13.77 30.76
C LYS A 324 45.87 -13.55 29.28
N GLN A 325 46.95 -14.13 28.74
CA GLN A 325 47.31 -13.98 27.35
C GLN A 325 46.30 -14.71 26.43
N GLU A 326 45.89 -15.93 26.77
CA GLU A 326 44.84 -16.67 26.05
C GLU A 326 43.51 -15.91 26.05
N GLY A 327 43.16 -15.27 27.18
CA GLY A 327 41.96 -14.43 27.28
C GLY A 327 42.01 -13.21 26.34
N LEU A 328 43.18 -12.57 26.21
CA LEU A 328 43.38 -11.46 25.29
C LEU A 328 43.28 -11.91 23.82
N GLU A 329 43.85 -13.07 23.48
CA GLU A 329 43.80 -13.62 22.11
C GLU A 329 42.38 -14.02 21.70
N LYS A 330 41.60 -14.63 22.60
CA LYS A 330 40.17 -14.92 22.36
C LYS A 330 39.40 -13.64 22.06
N LEU A 331 39.53 -12.63 22.92
CA LEU A 331 38.87 -11.33 22.72
C LEU A 331 39.31 -10.62 21.43
N ALA A 332 40.59 -10.75 21.03
CA ALA A 332 41.07 -10.20 19.77
C ALA A 332 40.45 -10.90 18.55
N SER A 333 40.35 -12.23 18.59
CA SER A 333 39.70 -12.99 17.52
C SER A 333 38.20 -12.68 17.40
N GLU A 334 37.52 -12.48 18.53
CA GLU A 334 36.12 -12.05 18.59
C GLU A 334 35.95 -10.63 18.04
N ARG A 335 36.86 -9.70 18.39
CA ARG A 335 36.89 -8.35 17.82
C ARG A 335 36.98 -8.41 16.30
N ASP A 336 37.91 -9.20 15.76
CA ASP A 336 38.14 -9.28 14.31
C ASP A 336 36.97 -9.96 13.59
N ALA A 337 36.34 -10.96 14.21
CA ALA A 337 35.12 -11.58 13.71
C ALA A 337 33.97 -10.57 13.65
N LEU A 338 33.71 -9.86 14.75
CA LEU A 338 32.68 -8.82 14.82
C LEU A 338 32.97 -7.67 13.85
N GLN A 339 34.23 -7.33 13.61
CA GLN A 339 34.62 -6.29 12.66
C GLN A 339 34.34 -6.72 11.22
N ARG A 340 34.63 -7.97 10.85
CA ARG A 340 34.25 -8.56 9.56
C ARG A 340 32.73 -8.59 9.38
N GLU A 341 31.99 -9.02 10.40
CA GLU A 341 30.53 -9.03 10.38
C GLU A 341 29.95 -7.61 10.19
N LEU A 342 30.49 -6.61 10.89
CA LEU A 342 30.09 -5.21 10.73
C LEU A 342 30.34 -4.70 9.31
N GLU A 343 31.46 -5.06 8.69
CA GLU A 343 31.77 -4.71 7.30
C GLU A 343 30.82 -5.40 6.31
N GLU A 344 30.47 -6.67 6.52
CA GLU A 344 29.49 -7.38 5.71
C GLU A 344 28.08 -6.80 5.86
N LEU A 345 27.66 -6.49 7.09
CA LEU A 345 26.40 -5.82 7.39
C LEU A 345 26.36 -4.43 6.74
N ARG A 346 27.48 -3.70 6.74
CA ARG A 346 27.60 -2.42 6.05
C ARG A 346 27.43 -2.56 4.55
N LYS A 347 28.08 -3.55 3.91
CA LYS A 347 27.90 -3.86 2.48
C LYS A 347 26.45 -4.24 2.16
N LYS A 348 25.80 -5.06 3.01
CA LYS A 348 24.37 -5.40 2.87
C LYS A 348 23.48 -4.14 2.99
N CYS A 349 23.75 -3.26 3.95
CA CYS A 349 23.03 -2.00 4.12
C CYS A 349 23.21 -1.07 2.92
N GLU A 350 24.43 -0.97 2.37
CA GLU A 350 24.72 -0.19 1.17
C GLU A 350 24.00 -0.76 -0.06
N GLY A 351 23.95 -2.08 -0.21
CA GLY A 351 23.17 -2.77 -1.24
C GLY A 351 21.66 -2.55 -1.12
N VAL A 352 21.10 -2.59 0.10
CA VAL A 352 19.69 -2.25 0.33
C VAL A 352 19.43 -0.77 0.07
N ARG A 353 20.37 0.12 0.41
CA ARG A 353 20.25 1.57 0.15
C ARG A 353 20.30 1.88 -1.35
N SER A 354 21.16 1.22 -2.12
CA SER A 354 21.21 1.38 -3.58
C SER A 354 19.94 0.84 -4.24
N ARG A 355 19.45 -0.33 -3.82
CA ARG A 355 18.17 -0.89 -4.28
C ARG A 355 17.01 0.05 -3.98
N ASN A 356 16.93 0.58 -2.75
CA ASN A 356 15.90 1.56 -2.39
C ASN A 356 15.98 2.83 -3.24
N LYS A 357 17.19 3.30 -3.59
CA LYS A 357 17.35 4.46 -4.47
C LYS A 357 16.82 4.19 -5.88
N VAL A 358 17.08 3.01 -6.43
CA VAL A 358 16.55 2.57 -7.74
C VAL A 358 15.03 2.44 -7.67
N LEU A 359 14.49 1.72 -6.69
CA LEU A 359 13.05 1.57 -6.49
C LEU A 359 12.35 2.94 -6.30
N ALA A 360 12.95 3.86 -5.56
CA ALA A 360 12.40 5.21 -5.40
C ALA A 360 12.37 5.97 -6.74
N SER A 361 13.38 5.79 -7.59
CA SER A 361 13.40 6.38 -8.92
C SER A 361 12.33 5.76 -9.83
N GLU A 362 12.12 4.44 -9.78
CA GLU A 362 11.06 3.74 -10.51
C GLU A 362 9.66 4.17 -10.04
N VAL A 363 9.45 4.31 -8.72
CA VAL A 363 8.18 4.85 -8.20
C VAL A 363 7.96 6.28 -8.70
N LYS A 364 9.01 7.10 -8.78
CA LYS A 364 8.90 8.46 -9.32
C LYS A 364 8.54 8.46 -10.81
N THR A 365 9.14 7.59 -11.62
CA THR A 365 8.82 7.49 -13.05
C THR A 365 7.40 6.95 -13.27
N LEU A 366 6.99 5.92 -12.53
CA LEU A 366 5.62 5.38 -12.57
C LEU A 366 4.58 6.43 -12.15
N ARG A 367 4.85 7.23 -11.11
CA ARG A 367 3.98 8.35 -10.73
C ARG A 367 3.88 9.40 -11.83
N SER A 368 4.98 9.71 -12.50
CA SER A 368 5.00 10.62 -13.66
C SER A 368 4.13 10.08 -14.79
N GLN A 369 4.29 8.80 -15.14
CA GLN A 369 3.47 8.13 -16.17
C GLN A 369 1.99 8.12 -15.80
N MET A 370 1.65 7.82 -14.55
CA MET A 370 0.29 7.88 -14.04
C MET A 370 -0.27 9.31 -14.12
N GLY A 371 0.53 10.32 -13.79
CA GLY A 371 0.17 11.73 -13.99
C GLY A 371 -0.18 12.05 -15.44
N THR A 372 0.64 11.59 -16.41
CA THR A 372 0.33 11.80 -17.84
C THR A 372 -0.94 11.07 -18.29
N LEU A 373 -1.26 9.92 -17.69
CA LEU A 373 -2.51 9.20 -18.01
C LEU A 373 -3.73 9.94 -17.44
N VAL A 374 -3.60 10.50 -16.23
CA VAL A 374 -4.65 11.33 -15.64
C VAL A 374 -4.88 12.58 -16.47
N GLU A 375 -3.81 13.23 -16.95
CA GLU A 375 -3.94 14.36 -17.87
C GLU A 375 -4.65 13.95 -19.16
N LYS A 376 -4.28 12.83 -19.79
CA LYS A 376 -5.00 12.33 -20.97
C LYS A 376 -6.49 12.10 -20.68
N GLY A 377 -6.82 11.49 -19.56
CA GLY A 377 -8.21 11.32 -19.12
C GLY A 377 -8.96 12.66 -19.01
N ARG A 378 -8.31 13.71 -18.48
CA ARG A 378 -8.91 15.06 -18.46
C ARG A 378 -9.16 15.63 -19.85
N HIS A 379 -8.23 15.44 -20.79
CA HIS A 379 -8.43 15.88 -22.18
C HIS A 379 -9.55 15.09 -22.86
N ASP A 380 -9.68 13.80 -22.57
CA ASP A 380 -10.79 12.97 -23.07
C ASP A 380 -12.12 13.43 -22.47
N ASP A 381 -12.17 13.77 -21.18
CA ASP A 381 -13.35 14.33 -20.51
C ASP A 381 -13.74 15.69 -21.13
N GLU A 382 -12.78 16.59 -21.37
CA GLU A 382 -13.00 17.86 -22.06
C GLU A 382 -13.55 17.67 -23.48
N LEU A 383 -13.07 16.66 -24.20
CA LEU A 383 -13.58 16.30 -25.52
C LEU A 383 -15.02 15.76 -25.43
N ILE A 384 -15.31 14.91 -24.45
CA ILE A 384 -16.67 14.38 -24.21
C ILE A 384 -17.62 15.54 -23.90
N ASP A 385 -17.25 16.45 -23.01
CA ASP A 385 -18.06 17.62 -22.67
C ASP A 385 -18.34 18.49 -23.90
N ALA A 386 -17.32 18.75 -24.73
CA ALA A 386 -17.49 19.50 -25.97
C ALA A 386 -18.46 18.80 -26.95
N LEU A 387 -18.38 17.48 -27.08
CA LEU A 387 -19.30 16.69 -27.91
C LEU A 387 -20.72 16.67 -27.34
N VAL A 388 -20.87 16.58 -26.02
CA VAL A 388 -22.16 16.64 -25.34
C VAL A 388 -22.82 18.02 -25.53
N ASP A 389 -22.04 19.10 -25.43
CA ASP A 389 -22.52 20.45 -25.71
C ASP A 389 -22.98 20.60 -27.16
N GLN A 390 -22.24 20.05 -28.12
CA GLN A 390 -22.67 20.03 -29.53
C GLN A 390 -23.99 19.26 -29.72
N LEU A 391 -24.14 18.08 -29.09
CA LEU A 391 -25.38 17.32 -29.14
C LEU A 391 -26.56 18.09 -28.53
N LYS A 392 -26.32 18.80 -27.42
CA LYS A 392 -27.32 19.64 -26.77
C LYS A 392 -27.76 20.79 -27.68
N GLN A 393 -26.81 21.47 -28.33
CA GLN A 393 -27.12 22.52 -29.32
C GLN A 393 -27.94 21.97 -30.50
N LEU A 394 -27.61 20.79 -31.01
CA LEU A 394 -28.39 20.13 -32.06
C LEU A 394 -29.80 19.76 -31.58
N GLN A 395 -29.95 19.29 -30.35
CA GLN A 395 -31.25 18.99 -29.76
C GLN A 395 -32.11 20.24 -29.56
N GLU A 396 -31.52 21.35 -29.11
CA GLU A 396 -32.19 22.65 -28.96
C GLU A 396 -32.63 23.21 -30.32
N THR A 397 -31.77 23.14 -31.34
CA THR A 397 -32.13 23.57 -32.70
C THR A 397 -33.26 22.73 -33.28
N LEU A 398 -33.22 21.40 -33.12
CA LEU A 398 -34.30 20.50 -33.54
C LEU A 398 -35.61 20.79 -32.81
N GLY A 399 -35.55 21.02 -31.49
CA GLY A 399 -36.71 21.43 -30.70
C GLY A 399 -37.30 22.76 -31.17
N SER A 400 -36.46 23.74 -31.50
CA SER A 400 -36.90 25.03 -32.04
C SER A 400 -37.54 24.90 -33.42
N LEU A 401 -37.04 24.00 -34.27
CA LEU A 401 -37.60 23.71 -35.59
C LEU A 401 -38.94 23.01 -35.48
N SER A 402 -39.05 22.02 -34.59
CA SER A 402 -40.32 21.34 -34.29
C SER A 402 -41.38 22.32 -33.79
N LEU A 403 -41.02 23.23 -32.87
CA LEU A 403 -41.95 24.23 -32.36
C LEU A 403 -42.38 25.24 -33.44
N LYS A 404 -41.46 25.61 -34.35
CA LYS A 404 -41.79 26.42 -35.54
C LYS A 404 -42.73 25.67 -36.49
N GLU A 405 -42.48 24.39 -36.74
CA GLU A 405 -43.33 23.55 -37.59
C GLU A 405 -44.74 23.40 -37.00
N GLU A 406 -44.86 23.20 -35.69
CA GLU A 406 -46.17 23.14 -35.01
C GLU A 406 -46.91 24.47 -35.17
N LYS A 407 -46.23 25.61 -35.00
CA LYS A 407 -46.81 26.93 -35.18
C LYS A 407 -47.27 27.18 -36.62
N THR A 408 -46.50 26.75 -37.62
CA THR A 408 -46.90 26.87 -39.03
C THR A 408 -48.06 25.95 -39.35
N ARG A 409 -48.08 24.71 -38.82
CA ARG A 409 -49.21 23.79 -38.96
C ARG A 409 -50.50 24.35 -38.35
N LEU A 410 -50.44 24.92 -37.14
CA LEU A 410 -51.59 25.57 -36.51
C LEU A 410 -52.08 26.77 -37.33
N SER A 411 -51.15 27.60 -37.83
CA SER A 411 -51.49 28.75 -38.67
C SER A 411 -52.15 28.29 -39.98
N GLN A 412 -51.64 27.22 -40.60
CA GLN A 412 -52.16 26.63 -41.82
C GLN A 412 -53.55 26.01 -41.59
N HIS A 413 -53.73 25.24 -40.52
CA HIS A 413 -55.04 24.71 -40.13
C HIS A 413 -56.06 25.84 -39.93
N HIS A 414 -55.65 26.97 -39.34
CA HIS A 414 -56.53 28.13 -39.16
C HIS A 414 -56.95 28.76 -40.50
N VAL A 415 -56.04 28.79 -41.49
CA VAL A 415 -56.33 29.23 -42.85
C VAL A 415 -57.25 28.24 -43.56
N ASP A 416 -56.95 26.94 -43.48
CA ASP A 416 -57.75 25.87 -44.08
C ASP A 416 -59.17 25.86 -43.50
N GLN A 417 -59.32 26.08 -42.19
CA GLN A 417 -60.62 26.20 -41.54
C GLN A 417 -61.41 27.42 -42.04
N ARG A 418 -60.76 28.57 -42.26
CA ARG A 418 -61.41 29.74 -42.85
C ARG A 418 -61.87 29.45 -44.26
N LEU A 419 -60.99 28.89 -45.10
CA LEU A 419 -61.31 28.50 -46.48
C LEU A 419 -62.47 27.50 -46.52
N ASN A 420 -62.50 26.53 -45.61
CA ASN A 420 -63.61 25.58 -45.52
C ASN A 420 -64.93 26.28 -45.14
N SER A 421 -64.90 27.22 -44.20
CA SER A 421 -66.10 28.01 -43.85
C SER A 421 -66.59 28.88 -45.02
N GLU A 422 -65.67 29.44 -45.80
CA GLU A 422 -65.96 30.21 -47.01
C GLU A 422 -66.57 29.32 -48.10
N ALA A 423 -65.98 28.14 -48.32
CA ALA A 423 -66.47 27.13 -49.25
C ALA A 423 -67.86 26.60 -48.86
N GLN A 424 -68.14 26.43 -47.56
CA GLN A 424 -69.47 26.08 -47.08
C GLN A 424 -70.50 27.19 -47.35
N ARG A 425 -70.12 28.46 -47.13
CA ARG A 425 -70.99 29.61 -47.47
C ARG A 425 -71.27 29.67 -48.96
N SER A 426 -70.25 29.56 -49.82
CA SER A 426 -70.42 29.57 -51.26
C SER A 426 -71.24 28.36 -51.74
N SER A 427 -71.01 27.18 -51.18
CA SER A 427 -71.82 25.98 -51.45
C SER A 427 -73.29 26.19 -51.07
N SER A 428 -73.57 26.80 -49.90
CA SER A 428 -74.94 27.11 -49.48
C SER A 428 -75.62 28.13 -50.42
N LEU A 429 -74.87 29.14 -50.88
CA LEU A 429 -75.35 30.13 -51.84
C LEU A 429 -75.63 29.48 -53.20
N VAL A 430 -74.73 28.62 -53.68
CA VAL A 430 -74.93 27.86 -54.93
C VAL A 430 -76.17 26.97 -54.82
N ALA A 431 -76.39 26.28 -53.70
CA ALA A 431 -77.58 25.47 -53.48
C ALA A 431 -78.87 26.32 -53.49
N GLN A 432 -78.85 27.52 -52.89
CA GLN A 432 -79.98 28.46 -52.96
C GLN A 432 -80.25 28.95 -54.38
N LEU A 433 -79.19 29.30 -55.13
CA LEU A 433 -79.32 29.71 -56.53
C LEU A 433 -79.87 28.57 -57.39
N GLN A 434 -79.38 27.34 -57.20
CA GLN A 434 -79.89 26.14 -57.89
C GLN A 434 -81.36 25.89 -57.57
N ALA A 435 -81.80 26.05 -56.32
CA ALA A 435 -83.20 25.92 -55.94
C ALA A 435 -84.09 26.98 -56.61
N MET A 436 -83.65 28.24 -56.67
CA MET A 436 -84.37 29.30 -57.39
C MET A 436 -84.42 29.06 -58.90
N VAL A 437 -83.34 28.52 -59.50
CA VAL A 437 -83.33 28.13 -60.92
C VAL A 437 -84.32 27.00 -61.15
N ALA A 438 -84.31 25.95 -60.33
CA ALA A 438 -85.27 24.84 -60.43
C ALA A 438 -86.73 25.31 -60.27
N GLU A 439 -87.01 26.25 -59.34
CA GLU A 439 -88.34 26.85 -59.18
C GLU A 439 -88.75 27.64 -60.43
N ARG A 440 -87.83 28.43 -61.00
CA ARG A 440 -88.08 29.17 -62.25
C ARG A 440 -88.28 28.22 -63.44
N GLU A 441 -87.48 27.19 -63.57
CA GLU A 441 -87.62 26.14 -64.59
C GLU A 441 -88.97 25.43 -64.46
N ALA A 442 -89.41 25.08 -63.25
CA ALA A 442 -90.72 24.49 -63.02
C ALA A 442 -91.87 25.45 -63.41
N ARG A 443 -91.74 26.75 -63.11
CA ARG A 443 -92.71 27.76 -63.58
C ARG A 443 -92.70 27.90 -65.10
N VAL A 444 -91.54 27.88 -65.73
CA VAL A 444 -91.42 27.89 -67.20
C VAL A 444 -92.13 26.67 -67.78
N GLN A 445 -91.87 25.47 -67.26
CA GLN A 445 -92.58 24.24 -67.68
C GLN A 445 -94.10 24.34 -67.49
N GLN A 446 -94.55 24.92 -66.37
CA GLN A 446 -95.99 25.16 -66.14
C GLN A 446 -96.57 26.11 -67.19
N LEU A 447 -95.92 27.24 -67.44
CA LEU A 447 -96.34 28.21 -68.45
C LEU A 447 -96.30 27.60 -69.86
N GLU A 448 -95.30 26.78 -70.18
CA GLU A 448 -95.21 26.04 -71.44
C GLU A 448 -96.38 25.06 -71.61
N MET A 449 -96.79 24.34 -70.56
CA MET A 449 -97.99 23.49 -70.57
C MET A 449 -99.27 24.31 -70.77
N GLU A 450 -99.39 25.47 -70.09
CA GLU A 450 -100.53 26.37 -70.24
C GLU A 450 -100.63 26.96 -71.66
N VAL A 451 -99.50 27.42 -72.21
CA VAL A 451 -99.37 27.88 -73.60
C VAL A 451 -99.71 26.74 -74.56
N GLY A 452 -99.17 25.54 -74.37
CA GLY A 452 -99.49 24.36 -75.17
C GLY A 452 -100.99 24.03 -75.16
N ARG A 453 -101.63 24.10 -73.98
CA ARG A 453 -103.09 23.92 -73.85
C ARG A 453 -103.87 25.01 -74.57
N LEU A 454 -103.47 26.27 -74.44
CA LEU A 454 -104.08 27.40 -75.15
C LEU A 454 -103.88 27.30 -76.66
N SER A 455 -102.71 26.86 -77.13
CA SER A 455 -102.44 26.61 -78.55
C SER A 455 -103.32 25.49 -79.11
N VAL A 456 -103.49 24.38 -78.38
CA VAL A 456 -104.43 23.30 -78.76
C VAL A 456 -105.89 23.80 -78.75
N GLN A 457 -106.27 24.64 -77.79
CA GLN A 457 -107.60 25.26 -77.74
C GLN A 457 -107.81 26.26 -78.90
N TYR A 458 -106.76 26.99 -79.31
CA TYR A 458 -106.78 27.87 -80.47
C TYR A 458 -106.89 27.09 -81.77
N LEU A 459 -106.12 26.01 -81.93
CA LEU A 459 -106.25 25.06 -83.05
C LEU A 459 -107.64 24.38 -83.10
N ARG A 460 -108.25 24.12 -81.93
CA ARG A 460 -109.62 23.59 -81.84
C ARG A 460 -110.70 24.63 -82.20
N ASN A 461 -110.48 25.92 -81.90
CA ASN A 461 -111.45 26.98 -82.17
C ASN A 461 -111.29 27.62 -83.56
N ASN A 462 -110.10 27.56 -84.17
CA ASN A 462 -109.81 28.08 -85.51
C ASN A 462 -109.29 26.96 -86.43
N GLY A 463 -110.20 26.10 -86.89
CA GLY A 463 -109.86 25.02 -87.81
C GLY A 463 -111.05 24.33 -88.47
N ALA A 464 -111.84 25.07 -89.26
CA ALA A 464 -112.63 24.50 -90.36
C ALA A 464 -112.11 25.09 -91.68
N SER A 465 -111.22 24.37 -92.36
CA SER A 465 -111.14 24.28 -93.83
C SER A 465 -110.00 23.33 -94.24
N GLU A 466 -110.42 22.18 -94.80
CA GLU A 466 -109.80 21.32 -95.84
C GLU A 466 -108.39 21.73 -96.33
N GLY A 467 -107.31 20.93 -96.30
CA GLY A 467 -107.09 19.61 -96.93
C GLY A 467 -106.45 19.76 -98.34
N PRO A 468 -105.71 18.80 -98.93
CA PRO A 468 -104.93 17.67 -98.41
C PRO A 468 -103.52 17.51 -99.06
N GLY A 469 -102.67 16.61 -98.55
CA GLY A 469 -101.44 16.18 -99.24
C GLY A 469 -100.49 15.31 -98.40
N VAL A 470 -100.70 13.99 -98.43
CA VAL A 470 -99.82 12.90 -97.93
C VAL A 470 -98.72 12.68 -99.01
N PRO A 471 -97.45 12.24 -98.76
CA PRO A 471 -97.11 11.01 -98.00
C PRO A 471 -95.75 10.88 -97.25
N GLU A 472 -95.79 10.07 -96.19
CA GLU A 472 -94.92 8.90 -95.87
C GLU A 472 -93.36 8.99 -95.75
N VAL A 473 -92.84 8.14 -94.85
CA VAL A 473 -91.48 7.57 -94.72
C VAL A 473 -90.48 8.24 -93.73
N SER A 474 -89.96 7.44 -92.79
CA SER A 474 -88.69 7.62 -92.03
C SER A 474 -87.62 6.69 -92.63
N PRO A 475 -86.28 6.75 -92.34
CA PRO A 475 -85.37 7.81 -91.86
C PRO A 475 -84.03 7.90 -92.67
N ALA A 476 -83.13 8.82 -92.26
CA ALA A 476 -81.66 8.87 -92.39
C ALA A 476 -80.92 9.41 -93.66
N CYS A 477 -80.11 10.46 -93.40
CA CYS A 477 -78.76 10.83 -93.90
C CYS A 477 -78.48 11.17 -95.39
N THR A 478 -78.03 12.42 -95.67
CA THR A 478 -76.84 12.86 -96.51
C THR A 478 -76.95 14.39 -96.74
N GLN A 479 -76.04 15.25 -96.26
CA GLN A 479 -74.72 15.68 -96.78
C GLN A 479 -74.72 16.79 -97.89
N PHE A 480 -73.96 17.87 -97.58
CA PHE A 480 -73.19 18.82 -98.42
C PHE A 480 -73.77 20.14 -98.99
N LEU A 481 -73.08 21.25 -98.63
CA LEU A 481 -72.39 22.30 -99.46
C LEU A 481 -72.27 23.59 -98.62
N GLU A 482 -71.18 24.37 -98.53
CA GLU A 482 -69.79 24.36 -99.01
C GLU A 482 -68.99 25.44 -98.23
N ASP A 483 -67.66 25.28 -98.16
CA ASP A 483 -66.55 26.05 -97.52
C ASP A 483 -66.30 27.48 -98.14
N PRO A 484 -65.21 28.31 -97.89
CA PRO A 484 -63.88 28.02 -97.27
C PRO A 484 -63.14 29.15 -96.44
N ASP A 485 -61.94 28.75 -95.96
CA ASP A 485 -60.70 29.51 -95.57
C ASP A 485 -60.52 29.99 -94.11
N LEU A 486 -59.40 29.73 -93.38
CA LEU A 486 -58.03 29.34 -93.78
C LEU A 486 -57.20 28.65 -92.64
N ALA A 487 -56.38 27.67 -93.08
CA ALA A 487 -55.05 27.20 -92.59
C ALA A 487 -54.87 26.24 -91.39
N LYS A 488 -54.34 25.05 -91.73
CA LYS A 488 -53.69 24.00 -90.90
C LYS A 488 -52.14 23.90 -91.23
N PRO A 489 -51.39 22.77 -91.09
CA PRO A 489 -50.19 22.55 -90.23
C PRO A 489 -48.94 22.02 -91.04
N PRO A 490 -48.24 20.90 -90.72
CA PRO A 490 -47.20 20.54 -89.71
C PRO A 490 -45.82 20.10 -90.33
N THR A 491 -44.86 19.61 -89.51
CA THR A 491 -43.87 18.47 -89.68
C THR A 491 -42.59 18.73 -88.85
N SER A 492 -42.10 17.85 -87.96
CA SER A 492 -41.35 16.56 -88.10
C SER A 492 -39.85 16.72 -87.80
N ALA A 493 -39.34 16.01 -86.76
CA ALA A 493 -38.04 15.30 -86.75
C ALA A 493 -37.84 14.50 -85.43
N GLY A 494 -37.45 13.22 -85.55
CA GLY A 494 -36.85 12.39 -84.48
C GLY A 494 -35.43 12.87 -84.12
N ASP A 495 -34.67 12.28 -83.19
CA ASP A 495 -34.53 10.88 -82.80
C ASP A 495 -33.70 10.77 -81.48
N ARG A 496 -33.84 9.62 -80.80
CA ARG A 496 -32.91 8.94 -79.85
C ARG A 496 -32.23 9.64 -78.65
N ALA A 497 -32.48 8.99 -77.50
CA ALA A 497 -31.52 8.51 -76.49
C ALA A 497 -30.68 9.53 -75.67
N GLY A 498 -30.91 9.51 -74.36
CA GLY A 498 -30.00 10.06 -73.35
C GLY A 498 -30.79 10.60 -72.16
N ARG A 499 -30.88 9.83 -71.09
CA ARG A 499 -30.04 10.04 -69.90
C ARG A 499 -30.76 10.92 -68.85
N LEU A 500 -31.20 10.24 -67.79
CA LEU A 500 -31.19 10.67 -66.39
C LEU A 500 -30.98 12.19 -66.15
N GLY A 501 -31.99 12.86 -65.60
CA GLY A 501 -31.88 14.27 -65.20
C GLY A 501 -33.03 14.72 -64.32
N SER A 502 -32.97 14.36 -63.04
CA SER A 502 -33.77 14.92 -61.94
C SER A 502 -33.63 16.45 -61.88
N SER A 503 -34.70 17.20 -62.16
CA SER A 503 -34.71 18.65 -61.99
C SER A 503 -34.92 19.03 -60.53
N ARG A 504 -33.81 19.44 -59.91
CA ARG A 504 -33.72 20.11 -58.60
C ARG A 504 -34.32 21.50 -58.70
N SER A 505 -35.22 21.85 -57.80
CA SER A 505 -35.54 23.24 -57.47
C SER A 505 -34.34 23.86 -56.75
N VAL A 506 -33.87 25.01 -57.22
CA VAL A 506 -32.76 25.78 -56.64
C VAL A 506 -33.34 27.00 -55.94
N THR A 507 -33.13 27.13 -54.63
CA THR A 507 -33.27 28.41 -53.91
C THR A 507 -32.02 29.27 -54.13
N SER A 508 -32.19 30.58 -54.10
CA SER A 508 -31.27 31.63 -54.57
C SER A 508 -29.95 31.81 -53.80
N LEU A 509 -29.35 30.74 -53.27
CA LEU A 509 -28.07 30.78 -52.57
C LEU A 509 -27.16 29.53 -52.79
N GLY A 510 -27.26 28.89 -53.96
CA GLY A 510 -26.13 28.13 -54.53
C GLY A 510 -25.57 26.91 -53.78
N HIS A 511 -26.39 26.08 -53.12
CA HIS A 511 -25.94 24.78 -52.59
C HIS A 511 -26.84 23.60 -53.02
N THR A 512 -26.21 22.47 -53.36
CA THR A 512 -26.82 21.22 -53.80
C THR A 512 -27.16 20.31 -52.61
N LEU A 513 -28.44 19.98 -52.39
CA LEU A 513 -28.87 18.93 -51.46
C LEU A 513 -28.34 17.56 -51.91
N VAL A 514 -27.63 16.87 -51.02
CA VAL A 514 -27.26 15.45 -51.11
C VAL A 514 -28.32 14.66 -50.32
N GLU A 515 -29.00 13.75 -50.99
CA GLU A 515 -30.02 12.88 -50.40
C GLU A 515 -29.31 11.77 -49.60
N SER A 516 -29.36 11.87 -48.26
CA SER A 516 -28.88 10.82 -47.36
C SER A 516 -30.10 10.12 -46.76
N ALA A 517 -30.28 8.85 -47.11
CA ALA A 517 -31.21 7.96 -46.44
C ALA A 517 -30.76 7.76 -44.99
N LEU A 518 -31.67 8.04 -44.04
CA LEU A 518 -31.83 7.44 -42.70
C LEU A 518 -32.46 8.48 -41.76
N THR A 519 -33.79 8.48 -41.67
CA THR A 519 -34.53 8.69 -40.40
C THR A 519 -36.04 8.60 -40.65
N ARG A 520 -36.62 7.45 -40.34
CA ARG A 520 -38.03 7.36 -39.92
C ARG A 520 -38.17 6.21 -38.94
N PRO A 521 -38.49 6.46 -37.66
CA PRO A 521 -39.07 5.43 -36.81
C PRO A 521 -40.58 5.45 -37.02
N SER A 522 -41.12 4.45 -37.70
CA SER A 522 -42.55 4.13 -37.64
C SER A 522 -42.74 2.96 -36.68
N LEU A 523 -43.66 3.15 -35.74
CA LEU A 523 -44.11 2.20 -34.71
C LEU A 523 -44.44 0.81 -35.30
N PRO A 524 -44.23 -0.28 -34.55
CA PRO A 524 -44.41 -1.63 -35.06
C PRO A 524 -45.89 -1.99 -35.18
N SER A 525 -46.24 -2.51 -36.37
CA SER A 525 -47.48 -3.25 -36.62
C SER A 525 -47.31 -4.69 -36.10
N PRO A 526 -48.26 -5.26 -35.34
CA PRO A 526 -48.22 -6.66 -34.95
C PRO A 526 -48.64 -7.51 -36.16
N HIS A 527 -48.06 -8.70 -36.29
CA HIS A 527 -48.25 -9.65 -37.39
C HIS A 527 -47.32 -9.46 -38.61
N ARG A 528 -46.02 -9.75 -38.38
CA ARG A 528 -45.27 -10.57 -39.35
C ARG A 528 -44.16 -11.33 -38.67
N THR A 529 -44.36 -12.63 -38.51
CA THR A 529 -43.26 -13.59 -38.36
C THR A 529 -42.36 -13.48 -39.60
N SER A 530 -41.20 -12.85 -39.46
CA SER A 530 -40.16 -12.84 -40.49
C SER A 530 -38.80 -13.12 -39.84
N PRO A 531 -38.21 -14.30 -40.06
CA PRO A 531 -36.91 -14.68 -39.52
C PRO A 531 -35.82 -14.14 -40.44
N ARG A 532 -35.20 -12.99 -40.09
CA ARG A 532 -33.99 -12.48 -40.74
C ARG A 532 -33.41 -11.27 -40.00
N PHE A 533 -32.76 -11.51 -38.86
CA PHE A 533 -31.68 -10.65 -38.38
C PHE A 533 -30.45 -11.54 -38.24
N LEU A 534 -29.75 -11.74 -39.37
CA LEU A 534 -28.46 -12.40 -39.40
C LEU A 534 -27.38 -11.33 -39.18
N ASP A 535 -26.75 -11.39 -38.01
CA ASP A 535 -25.34 -11.09 -37.79
C ASP A 535 -24.75 -9.81 -38.41
N SER A 536 -24.88 -8.68 -37.71
CA SER A 536 -23.98 -7.55 -37.95
C SER A 536 -22.54 -7.92 -37.53
N PRO A 537 -21.50 -7.58 -38.32
CA PRO A 537 -20.10 -7.83 -37.95
C PRO A 537 -19.69 -7.16 -36.64
N GLU A 538 -20.34 -6.05 -36.28
CA GLU A 538 -20.13 -5.36 -35.01
C GLU A 538 -20.66 -6.17 -33.83
N GLN A 539 -21.83 -6.80 -33.98
CA GLN A 539 -22.40 -7.68 -32.97
C GLN A 539 -21.53 -8.92 -32.74
N LYS A 540 -20.94 -9.49 -33.81
CA LYS A 540 -19.94 -10.55 -33.72
C LYS A 540 -18.65 -10.09 -33.00
N GLY A 541 -18.23 -8.85 -33.22
CA GLY A 541 -17.10 -8.22 -32.53
C GLY A 541 -17.34 -8.05 -31.03
N TRP A 542 -18.51 -7.55 -30.63
CA TRP A 542 -18.91 -7.43 -29.23
C TRP A 542 -19.04 -8.78 -28.54
N GLN A 543 -19.65 -9.76 -29.20
CA GLN A 543 -19.73 -11.14 -28.68
C GLN A 543 -18.35 -11.79 -28.53
N ALA A 544 -17.40 -11.50 -29.43
CA ALA A 544 -16.02 -11.98 -29.30
C ALA A 544 -15.32 -11.38 -28.08
N ARG A 545 -15.42 -10.06 -27.87
CA ARG A 545 -14.85 -9.35 -26.72
C ARG A 545 -15.44 -9.80 -25.39
N VAL A 546 -16.76 -9.94 -25.32
CA VAL A 546 -17.46 -10.40 -24.10
C VAL A 546 -16.99 -11.80 -23.72
N ALA A 547 -16.78 -12.68 -24.69
CA ALA A 547 -16.33 -14.03 -24.42
C ALA A 547 -14.83 -14.13 -24.10
N GLU A 548 -13.98 -13.28 -24.69
CA GLU A 548 -12.58 -13.15 -24.28
C GLU A 548 -12.48 -12.69 -22.82
N LEU A 549 -13.29 -11.69 -22.44
CA LEU A 549 -13.39 -11.24 -21.04
C LEU A 549 -13.91 -12.35 -20.11
N LYS A 550 -14.87 -13.17 -20.55
CA LYS A 550 -15.34 -14.34 -19.78
C LYS A 550 -14.24 -15.39 -19.62
N ALA A 551 -13.47 -15.68 -20.67
CA ALA A 551 -12.36 -16.63 -20.62
C ALA A 551 -11.23 -16.12 -19.70
N LEU A 552 -10.92 -14.82 -19.75
CA LEU A 552 -9.97 -14.18 -18.84
C LEU A 552 -10.46 -14.23 -17.39
N TRP A 553 -11.74 -13.96 -17.15
CA TRP A 553 -12.33 -14.04 -15.82
C TRP A 553 -12.24 -15.46 -15.26
N GLN A 554 -12.66 -16.49 -16.02
CA GLN A 554 -12.54 -17.90 -15.60
C GLN A 554 -11.10 -18.31 -15.30
N ALA A 555 -10.14 -17.88 -16.13
CA ALA A 555 -8.73 -18.15 -15.90
C ALA A 555 -8.21 -17.46 -14.62
N ALA A 556 -8.64 -16.21 -14.37
CA ALA A 556 -8.28 -15.47 -13.16
C ALA A 556 -8.93 -16.05 -11.89
N GLU A 557 -10.14 -16.63 -11.99
CA GLU A 557 -10.75 -17.34 -10.86
C GLU A 557 -9.95 -18.58 -10.48
N VAL A 558 -9.57 -19.40 -11.47
CA VAL A 558 -8.71 -20.57 -11.24
C VAL A 558 -7.34 -20.15 -10.71
N GLU A 559 -6.75 -19.07 -11.23
CA GLU A 559 -5.49 -18.54 -10.70
C GLU A 559 -5.62 -18.15 -9.23
N ARG A 560 -6.68 -17.43 -8.87
CA ARG A 560 -6.96 -17.02 -7.48
C ARG A 560 -7.12 -18.24 -6.57
N ASP A 561 -7.88 -19.25 -6.99
CA ASP A 561 -8.14 -20.45 -6.18
C ASP A 561 -6.84 -21.26 -5.98
N ARG A 562 -6.03 -21.40 -7.03
CA ARG A 562 -4.73 -22.07 -6.96
C ARG A 562 -3.69 -21.30 -6.15
N LEU A 563 -3.67 -19.98 -6.26
CA LEU A 563 -2.82 -19.14 -5.41
C LEU A 563 -3.26 -19.22 -3.94
N ALA A 564 -4.56 -19.34 -3.67
CA ALA A 564 -5.05 -19.57 -2.31
C ALA A 564 -4.55 -20.93 -1.77
N GLU A 565 -4.63 -22.01 -2.56
CA GLU A 565 -4.03 -23.30 -2.20
C GLU A 565 -2.52 -23.17 -1.92
N PHE A 566 -1.77 -22.46 -2.78
CA PHE A 566 -0.34 -22.25 -2.55
C PHE A 566 -0.06 -21.48 -1.25
N VAL A 567 -0.88 -20.47 -0.93
CA VAL A 567 -0.80 -19.75 0.35
C VAL A 567 -1.05 -20.70 1.52
N THR A 568 -2.01 -21.62 1.45
CA THR A 568 -2.23 -22.61 2.53
C THR A 568 -1.04 -23.54 2.72
N VAL A 569 -0.38 -23.96 1.64
CA VAL A 569 0.85 -24.78 1.70
C VAL A 569 1.98 -24.00 2.37
N LEU A 570 2.17 -22.74 2.01
CA LEU A 570 3.16 -21.88 2.65
C LEU A 570 2.86 -21.64 4.14
N GLN A 571 1.60 -21.39 4.49
CA GLN A 571 1.16 -21.24 5.88
C GLN A 571 1.48 -22.49 6.70
N LYS A 572 1.12 -23.68 6.19
CA LYS A 572 1.42 -24.95 6.85
C LYS A 572 2.93 -25.17 7.04
N ARG A 573 3.75 -24.86 6.03
CA ARG A 573 5.22 -24.97 6.13
C ARG A 573 5.78 -24.01 7.19
N VAL A 574 5.22 -22.81 7.31
CA VAL A 574 5.59 -21.84 8.36
C VAL A 574 5.20 -22.38 9.74
N GLU A 575 4.00 -22.91 9.90
CA GLU A 575 3.53 -23.51 11.16
C GLU A 575 4.41 -24.70 11.59
N GLU A 576 4.74 -25.60 10.66
CA GLU A 576 5.65 -26.73 10.91
C GLU A 576 7.05 -26.24 11.31
N SER A 577 7.59 -25.19 10.65
CA SER A 577 8.88 -24.61 11.03
C SER A 577 8.85 -23.93 12.40
N GLY A 578 7.74 -23.26 12.73
CA GLY A 578 7.50 -22.67 14.05
C GLY A 578 7.37 -23.72 15.14
N GLY A 579 6.68 -24.84 14.86
CA GLY A 579 6.60 -25.99 15.77
C GLY A 579 7.97 -26.57 16.11
N LYS A 580 8.81 -26.82 15.09
CA LYS A 580 10.19 -27.30 15.29
C LYS A 580 11.04 -26.33 16.13
N LEU A 581 10.85 -25.03 15.96
CA LEU A 581 11.54 -24.00 16.75
C LEU A 581 11.06 -24.02 18.21
N LEU A 582 9.75 -24.13 18.46
CA LEU A 582 9.22 -24.23 19.82
C LEU A 582 9.69 -25.51 20.54
N GLU A 583 9.82 -26.62 19.81
CA GLU A 583 10.38 -27.87 20.34
C GLU A 583 11.86 -27.72 20.69
N SER A 584 12.67 -27.06 19.85
CA SER A 584 14.09 -26.83 20.15
C SER A 584 14.27 -25.85 21.32
N GLU A 585 13.43 -24.83 21.42
CA GLU A 585 13.40 -23.91 22.57
C GLU A 585 13.03 -24.64 23.86
N ARG A 586 12.03 -25.54 23.83
CA ARG A 586 11.67 -26.37 24.97
C ARG A 586 12.84 -27.26 25.41
N LYS A 587 13.50 -27.95 24.47
CA LYS A 587 14.69 -28.76 24.77
C LYS A 587 15.81 -27.93 25.37
N LEU A 588 16.06 -26.73 24.84
CA LEU A 588 17.05 -25.80 25.40
C LEU A 588 16.69 -25.40 26.83
N GLN A 589 15.41 -25.13 27.10
CA GLN A 589 14.95 -24.86 28.46
C GLN A 589 15.15 -26.07 29.36
N GLU A 590 14.78 -27.28 28.93
CA GLU A 590 15.02 -28.52 29.69
C GLU A 590 16.50 -28.73 30.02
N GLU A 591 17.40 -28.53 29.05
CA GLU A 591 18.85 -28.60 29.28
C GLU A 591 19.33 -27.53 30.26
N ARG A 592 18.84 -26.29 30.16
CA ARG A 592 19.15 -25.24 31.16
C ARG A 592 18.72 -25.64 32.57
N HIS A 593 17.53 -26.24 32.73
CA HIS A 593 17.07 -26.73 34.03
C HIS A 593 17.95 -27.88 34.53
N ARG A 594 18.36 -28.81 33.65
CA ARG A 594 19.31 -29.89 33.98
C ARG A 594 20.64 -29.33 34.45
N THR A 595 21.19 -28.32 33.76
CA THR A 595 22.43 -27.65 34.15
C THR A 595 22.33 -27.04 35.55
N VAL A 596 21.25 -26.30 35.84
CA VAL A 596 21.03 -25.72 37.17
C VAL A 596 20.94 -26.79 38.26
N LEU A 597 20.26 -27.92 38.00
CA LEU A 597 20.19 -29.03 38.95
C LEU A 597 21.56 -29.68 39.19
N LEU A 598 22.38 -29.81 38.15
CA LEU A 598 23.74 -30.34 38.26
C LEU A 598 24.64 -29.36 39.02
N GLU A 599 24.55 -28.06 38.75
CA GLU A 599 25.25 -27.02 39.49
C GLU A 599 24.89 -27.02 40.97
N GLN A 600 23.59 -27.12 41.31
CA GLN A 600 23.13 -27.24 42.70
C GLN A 600 23.63 -28.51 43.38
N ARG A 601 23.70 -29.64 42.67
CA ARG A 601 24.27 -30.89 43.20
C ARG A 601 25.77 -30.74 43.43
N LEU A 602 26.50 -30.15 42.49
CA LEU A 602 27.93 -29.86 42.62
C LEU A 602 28.20 -28.92 43.79
N GLU A 603 27.40 -27.87 43.94
CA GLU A 603 27.49 -26.93 45.05
C GLU A 603 27.19 -27.60 46.39
N LYS A 604 26.15 -28.45 46.48
CA LYS A 604 25.88 -29.27 47.68
C LYS A 604 27.03 -30.20 48.04
N THR A 605 27.65 -30.85 47.05
CA THR A 605 28.84 -31.70 47.30
C THR A 605 30.09 -30.89 47.67
N ARG A 606 30.17 -29.62 47.25
CA ARG A 606 31.25 -28.69 47.66
C ARG A 606 31.00 -28.09 49.05
N LEU A 607 29.73 -27.93 49.43
CA LEU A 607 29.31 -27.36 50.72
C LEU A 607 29.18 -28.37 51.85
N GLU A 608 29.26 -29.68 51.58
CA GLU A 608 29.40 -30.75 52.58
C GLU A 608 30.88 -30.89 53.01
N PRO A 609 31.33 -30.32 54.15
CA PRO A 609 32.65 -30.59 54.68
C PRO A 609 32.52 -31.81 55.60
N GLY A 610 32.59 -33.00 55.00
CA GLY A 610 32.94 -34.27 55.63
C GLY A 610 32.13 -34.74 56.86
N ARG A 611 31.37 -35.82 56.71
CA ARG A 611 31.00 -36.70 57.83
C ARG A 611 31.60 -38.10 57.66
N ALA A 612 32.50 -38.42 58.62
CA ALA A 612 33.23 -39.67 58.92
C ALA A 612 34.45 -39.98 58.01
N SER A 613 35.68 -40.17 58.52
CA SER A 613 36.11 -40.70 59.84
C SER A 613 37.26 -39.92 60.50
N ALA A 614 37.21 -39.89 61.82
CA ALA A 614 38.12 -39.23 62.77
C ALA A 614 39.57 -39.73 62.77
N SER A 615 40.54 -38.84 63.08
CA SER A 615 41.38 -38.93 64.29
C SER A 615 42.32 -37.71 64.48
N GLN A 616 42.13 -37.02 65.60
CA GLN A 616 43.09 -36.20 66.40
C GLN A 616 43.57 -34.83 65.85
N ARG A 617 43.08 -33.70 66.42
CA ARG A 617 43.55 -32.98 67.65
C ARG A 617 44.74 -32.06 67.31
N ALA A 618 44.77 -30.74 67.51
CA ALA A 618 44.00 -29.77 68.29
C ALA A 618 44.11 -28.36 67.66
N ALA A 619 43.21 -27.48 68.08
CA ALA A 619 43.12 -26.03 67.81
C ALA A 619 44.23 -25.22 68.58
N PRO A 620 44.26 -23.86 68.66
CA PRO A 620 43.32 -22.86 68.11
C PRO A 620 43.90 -21.48 67.62
N ARG A 621 43.00 -20.69 66.98
CA ARG A 621 42.84 -19.20 67.01
C ARG A 621 43.88 -18.36 66.23
N THR A 622 43.50 -17.37 65.40
CA THR A 622 42.59 -16.23 65.66
C THR A 622 41.95 -15.59 64.40
N LYS A 623 40.70 -15.14 64.60
CA LYS A 623 39.87 -14.13 63.90
C LYS A 623 40.55 -13.10 62.98
N THR A 624 39.99 -12.90 61.78
CA THR A 624 39.42 -11.63 61.21
C THR A 624 38.89 -11.98 59.81
N GLY A 625 37.67 -11.66 59.38
CA GLY A 625 37.06 -10.33 59.32
C GLY A 625 36.98 -9.91 57.84
N LEU A 626 35.97 -10.39 57.12
CA LEU A 626 35.54 -9.80 55.83
C LEU A 626 34.64 -8.60 56.16
N PRO A 627 34.61 -7.53 55.33
CA PRO A 627 33.63 -7.58 54.24
C PRO A 627 34.02 -6.84 52.95
N THR A 628 33.47 -7.34 51.84
CA THR A 628 32.92 -6.62 50.66
C THR A 628 33.72 -5.45 50.05
N SER A 629 34.02 -5.54 48.74
CA SER A 629 33.51 -4.56 47.76
C SER A 629 33.93 -4.87 46.32
N ASN A 630 33.03 -4.44 45.43
CA ASN A 630 33.04 -4.46 43.97
C ASN A 630 34.29 -3.84 43.31
N ALA A 631 34.68 -4.37 42.15
CA ALA A 631 35.38 -3.63 41.09
C ALA A 631 35.09 -4.29 39.74
N ARG A 632 34.16 -3.79 38.92
CA ARG A 632 34.43 -2.84 37.81
C ARG A 632 35.81 -3.02 37.19
N HIS A 633 35.87 -3.72 36.07
CA HIS A 633 36.99 -3.66 35.14
C HIS A 633 36.55 -2.93 33.87
N ASN A 634 37.18 -1.78 33.62
CA ASN A 634 37.38 -1.25 32.28
C ASN A 634 38.77 -1.71 31.80
N PRO A 635 38.95 -1.99 30.49
CA PRO A 635 40.19 -2.49 29.93
C PRO A 635 41.04 -1.33 29.37
N ALA A 636 42.35 -1.47 29.49
CA ALA A 636 43.32 -0.72 28.71
C ALA A 636 44.60 -1.54 28.63
N GLY A 637 45.09 -1.81 27.42
CA GLY A 637 46.47 -2.25 27.26
C GLY A 637 46.74 -3.19 26.09
N SER A 638 47.10 -2.57 24.97
CA SER A 638 48.15 -2.99 24.04
C SER A 638 48.02 -4.33 23.31
N GLU A 639 47.69 -4.17 22.04
CA GLU A 639 48.14 -5.02 20.93
C GLU A 639 49.64 -5.32 21.05
N LYS A 640 49.96 -6.61 20.93
CA LYS A 640 51.13 -7.15 20.23
C LYS A 640 50.85 -8.63 19.98
N ASP A 641 50.77 -9.00 18.71
CA ASP A 641 50.59 -10.38 18.25
C ASP A 641 51.57 -11.35 18.93
N PRO A 642 51.09 -12.49 19.44
CA PRO A 642 51.92 -13.68 19.55
C PRO A 642 51.15 -14.91 19.06
N SER A 643 50.45 -14.79 17.92
CA SER A 643 49.60 -15.84 17.34
C SER A 643 50.32 -17.11 16.88
N SER A 644 51.60 -17.28 17.22
CA SER A 644 52.38 -18.48 16.89
C SER A 644 52.92 -19.22 18.12
N ALA A 645 52.84 -18.64 19.33
CA ALA A 645 53.62 -19.14 20.47
C ALA A 645 52.86 -20.04 21.46
N GLN A 646 51.53 -19.95 21.58
CA GLN A 646 50.78 -20.61 22.67
C GLN A 646 50.49 -22.10 22.47
N LEU A 647 50.69 -22.64 21.27
CA LEU A 647 50.64 -24.08 21.02
C LEU A 647 51.90 -24.83 21.49
N SER A 648 52.80 -24.19 22.25
CA SER A 648 54.08 -24.82 22.63
C SER A 648 54.16 -25.38 24.05
N ASP A 649 53.16 -25.13 24.92
CA ASP A 649 53.34 -25.28 26.38
C ASP A 649 52.38 -26.27 27.08
N MET A 650 51.57 -27.02 26.32
CA MET A 650 50.79 -28.17 26.79
C MET A 650 51.40 -29.46 26.23
N PRO A 651 51.21 -30.63 26.88
CA PRO A 651 51.53 -31.90 26.25
C PRO A 651 50.89 -31.93 24.86
N THR A 652 51.69 -32.21 23.84
CA THR A 652 51.28 -32.17 22.43
C THR A 652 50.00 -32.98 22.19
N GLU A 653 49.77 -34.02 22.99
CA GLU A 653 48.58 -34.86 23.02
C GLU A 653 47.30 -34.09 23.37
N SER A 654 47.27 -33.28 24.44
CA SER A 654 46.09 -32.50 24.83
C SER A 654 45.78 -31.34 23.89
N GLN A 655 46.80 -30.72 23.28
CA GLN A 655 46.59 -29.73 22.20
C GLN A 655 45.99 -30.37 20.97
N MET A 656 46.45 -31.57 20.63
CA MET A 656 45.91 -32.33 19.50
C MET A 656 44.46 -32.71 19.77
N GLU A 657 44.11 -33.15 20.98
CA GLU A 657 42.73 -33.44 21.40
C GLU A 657 41.82 -32.20 21.39
N GLU A 658 42.28 -31.06 21.90
CA GLU A 658 41.49 -29.82 21.89
C GLU A 658 41.27 -29.27 20.48
N LEU A 659 42.31 -29.30 19.62
CA LEU A 659 42.16 -28.93 18.21
C LEU A 659 41.25 -29.91 17.47
N THR A 660 41.32 -31.20 17.78
CA THR A 660 40.45 -32.24 17.19
C THR A 660 38.99 -32.02 17.58
N THR A 661 38.71 -31.70 18.85
CA THR A 661 37.34 -31.41 19.31
C THR A 661 36.79 -30.12 18.73
N ARG A 662 37.60 -29.05 18.63
CA ARG A 662 37.19 -27.81 17.95
C ARG A 662 36.93 -28.03 16.45
N LEU A 663 37.79 -28.80 15.78
CA LEU A 663 37.60 -29.15 14.38
C LEU A 663 36.33 -29.98 14.18
N ALA A 664 36.04 -30.92 15.09
CA ALA A 664 34.82 -31.72 15.07
C ALA A 664 33.56 -30.84 15.22
N VAL A 665 33.55 -29.93 16.20
CA VAL A 665 32.42 -28.99 16.41
C VAL A 665 32.23 -28.07 15.20
N GLN A 666 33.30 -27.52 14.63
CA GLN A 666 33.21 -26.72 13.41
C GLN A 666 32.75 -27.54 12.20
N GLY A 667 33.12 -28.82 12.14
CA GLY A 667 32.63 -29.76 11.13
C GLY A 667 31.12 -29.98 11.25
N GLU A 668 30.64 -30.27 12.46
CA GLU A 668 29.21 -30.45 12.75
C GLU A 668 28.39 -29.20 12.45
N GLU A 669 28.89 -28.01 12.82
CA GLU A 669 28.23 -26.74 12.51
C GLU A 669 28.15 -26.50 11.00
N ASN A 670 29.26 -26.74 10.27
CA ASN A 670 29.26 -26.61 8.82
C ASN A 670 28.28 -27.59 8.16
N GLU A 671 28.21 -28.84 8.62
CA GLU A 671 27.24 -29.82 8.10
C GLU A 671 25.79 -29.42 8.41
N MET A 672 25.52 -28.89 9.60
CA MET A 672 24.20 -28.37 9.96
C MET A 672 23.80 -27.18 9.06
N LEU A 673 24.71 -26.23 8.85
CA LEU A 673 24.48 -25.07 7.99
C LEU A 673 24.26 -25.49 6.53
N LYS A 674 25.04 -26.45 6.03
CA LYS A 674 24.84 -27.03 4.69
C LYS A 674 23.48 -27.72 4.57
N ALA A 675 23.07 -28.50 5.57
CA ALA A 675 21.76 -29.16 5.59
C ALA A 675 20.61 -28.15 5.64
N ALA A 676 20.74 -27.09 6.43
CA ALA A 676 19.76 -26.00 6.49
C ALA A 676 19.66 -25.25 5.15
N LEU A 677 20.79 -24.97 4.50
CA LEU A 677 20.82 -24.34 3.18
C LEU A 677 20.19 -25.25 2.12
N ALA A 678 20.51 -26.55 2.12
CA ALA A 678 19.93 -27.51 1.19
C ALA A 678 18.40 -27.62 1.36
N SER A 679 17.92 -27.68 2.60
CA SER A 679 16.48 -27.69 2.89
C SER A 679 15.78 -26.41 2.43
N ALA A 680 16.41 -25.24 2.64
CA ALA A 680 15.87 -23.97 2.17
C ALA A 680 15.83 -23.87 0.64
N LEU A 681 16.87 -24.35 -0.04
CA LEU A 681 16.92 -24.42 -1.51
C LEU A 681 15.84 -25.35 -2.06
N GLN A 682 15.68 -26.55 -1.48
CA GLN A 682 14.62 -27.48 -1.86
C GLN A 682 13.23 -26.86 -1.70
N GLY A 683 12.97 -26.18 -0.58
CA GLY A 683 11.70 -25.48 -0.37
C GLY A 683 11.42 -24.42 -1.44
N LYS A 684 12.45 -23.67 -1.87
CA LYS A 684 12.33 -22.70 -2.96
C LYS A 684 12.10 -23.36 -4.32
N GLU A 685 12.75 -24.47 -4.60
CA GLU A 685 12.53 -25.23 -5.83
C GLU A 685 11.10 -25.79 -5.91
N GLU A 686 10.56 -26.30 -4.80
CA GLU A 686 9.17 -26.74 -4.69
C GLU A 686 8.18 -25.59 -4.93
N ASP A 687 8.44 -24.41 -4.35
CA ASP A 687 7.63 -23.21 -4.57
C ASP A 687 7.61 -22.81 -6.05
N PHE A 688 8.79 -22.74 -6.69
CA PHE A 688 8.89 -22.42 -8.12
C PHE A 688 8.21 -23.46 -9.00
N ARG A 689 8.30 -24.75 -8.64
CA ARG A 689 7.61 -25.83 -9.35
C ARG A 689 6.10 -25.64 -9.29
N MET A 690 5.56 -25.36 -8.11
CA MET A 690 4.14 -25.12 -7.91
C MET A 690 3.67 -23.88 -8.68
N TYR A 691 4.42 -22.77 -8.63
CA TYR A 691 4.10 -21.58 -9.43
C TYR A 691 4.06 -21.85 -10.94
N ARG A 692 5.02 -22.61 -11.48
CA ARG A 692 5.03 -22.97 -12.91
C ARG A 692 3.82 -23.84 -13.27
N GLU A 693 3.44 -24.75 -12.38
CA GLU A 693 2.25 -25.59 -12.56
C GLU A 693 0.98 -24.75 -12.59
N ILE A 694 0.81 -23.82 -11.63
CA ILE A 694 -0.33 -22.91 -11.58
C ILE A 694 -0.43 -22.09 -12.88
N LEU A 695 0.67 -21.48 -13.33
CA LEU A 695 0.70 -20.74 -14.58
C LEU A 695 0.35 -21.62 -15.80
N GLY A 696 0.81 -22.86 -15.81
CA GLY A 696 0.47 -23.85 -16.83
C GLY A 696 -1.03 -24.17 -16.85
N GLN A 697 -1.63 -24.40 -15.68
CA GLN A 697 -3.05 -24.67 -15.53
C GLN A 697 -3.91 -23.47 -15.95
N VAL A 698 -3.58 -22.26 -15.49
CA VAL A 698 -4.28 -21.02 -15.87
C VAL A 698 -4.26 -20.82 -17.39
N LYS A 699 -3.10 -21.01 -18.02
CA LYS A 699 -2.97 -20.97 -19.49
C LYS A 699 -3.83 -22.04 -20.17
N SER A 700 -3.90 -23.24 -19.62
CA SER A 700 -4.72 -24.33 -20.18
C SER A 700 -6.21 -24.02 -20.11
N VAL A 701 -6.70 -23.50 -18.98
CA VAL A 701 -8.11 -23.10 -18.77
C VAL A 701 -8.47 -21.96 -19.71
N PHE A 702 -7.61 -20.96 -19.83
CA PHE A 702 -7.81 -19.85 -20.77
C PHE A 702 -7.93 -20.34 -22.22
N LEU A 703 -7.01 -21.20 -22.67
CA LEU A 703 -7.05 -21.77 -24.02
C LEU A 703 -8.25 -22.68 -24.24
N GLN A 704 -8.69 -23.41 -23.21
CA GLN A 704 -9.87 -24.26 -23.27
C GLN A 704 -11.15 -23.42 -23.40
N ALA A 705 -11.30 -22.36 -22.61
CA ALA A 705 -12.42 -21.43 -22.70
C ALA A 705 -12.50 -20.76 -24.09
N LEU A 706 -11.36 -20.36 -24.66
CA LEU A 706 -11.29 -19.83 -26.02
C LEU A 706 -11.64 -20.87 -27.11
N ARG A 707 -11.33 -22.16 -26.90
CA ARG A 707 -11.69 -23.23 -27.84
C ARG A 707 -13.17 -23.56 -27.77
N GLN A 708 -13.76 -23.65 -26.57
CA GLN A 708 -15.19 -23.86 -26.37
C GLN A 708 -16.01 -22.75 -27.04
N GLN A 709 -15.54 -21.50 -26.96
CA GLN A 709 -16.18 -20.39 -27.67
C GLN A 709 -16.10 -20.50 -29.21
N LYS A 710 -15.09 -21.20 -29.76
CA LYS A 710 -15.00 -21.44 -31.21
C LYS A 710 -15.91 -22.58 -31.65
N THR A 711 -16.14 -23.58 -30.80
CA THR A 711 -17.06 -24.70 -31.08
C THR A 711 -18.52 -24.29 -30.95
N ASP A 712 -18.86 -23.42 -30.00
CA ASP A 712 -20.24 -22.90 -29.83
C ASP A 712 -20.68 -21.93 -30.96
N LYS A 713 -19.78 -21.60 -31.89
CA LYS A 713 -20.02 -20.78 -33.09
C LYS A 713 -20.27 -21.61 -34.35
N GLN A 714 -20.07 -22.93 -34.31
CA GLN A 714 -20.42 -23.87 -35.39
C GLN A 714 -21.80 -24.47 -35.12
#